data_AF-A0A3B0JXK9-F1
#
_entry.id   AF-A0A3B0JXK9-F1
#
_cell.length_a   1.000
_cell.length_b   1.000
_cell.length_c   1.000
_cell.angle_alpha   90.00
_cell.angle_beta   90.00
_cell.angle_gamma   90.00
#
_symmetry.space_group_name_H-M   'P 1'
#
loop_
_entity.id
_entity.type
_entity.pdbx_description
1 polymer ?
#
loop_
_entity_poly.entity_id
_entity_poly.type
_entity_poly.pdbx_seq_one_letter_code
_entity_poly.pdbx_strand_id
1 'polypeptide(L)'
;MFLKNSLWKWDDIAAECENFLGPKGYAGIQVSPVNENAVKDGRPWWERYQPISYKLTTRSGNEQQFASMVRRCNNVGVRTYVDVVFNHMSADGGTYGTGGSTASPSTKSYPAVPFSSLDFNPTCGISNYNDANQVRNCELVGLRDLNQGNSYVRDKHQHVPEKLPRLYRLPGDRQRSVQHQLFEWKWDDIAAECENFLGPKGYAGIQVSPVNENAVKDGRPWWERYQPISYKLTTRSGNEQQFASMVRRCNNVGVRTYVDVVFNHMSADGGTYGTGGSTASPSTKSYPAVPFSSLDFNPTCGISNYNDANQVRNCELVGLRDLNQGNSYVRDKVVEFLDHLIDLGVAGFRVDAAKHMWPADLGVIYGRLKNLNTGHGFASGSKAYIVQEVIDMGGEAISKSEYTGLGAVTEFRHSDSIGKCFRGKDKLTYMSNWGTGWGFAASDRSLVFVDNHDNQRGHGAGGADVLTYKVPKQYKMASAFMLAHPFGTPRVMSSFSFDDTDQGPPTTDGQNIASPTFNSDKSCGGGWVCEHRWRQIYNMVAFRNAAADAALQNWWSNGSNQVAFSRGNRAFVAFNNDNYDLNSSLQTGLPGGTYCDVISGEKSGSSCTGKSVTVGSDGRANINISSSAADGVVAIHVNAKL
;
A
#
# COMPACT_ATOMS: atom_id res chain seq x y z
N MET A 1 -4.96 33.53 25.19
CA MET A 1 -3.71 33.78 25.95
C MET A 1 -3.00 32.45 26.14
N PHE A 2 -1.66 32.42 26.10
CA PHE A 2 -0.85 31.20 26.23
C PHE A 2 0.02 31.28 27.48
N LEU A 3 0.07 30.22 28.27
CA LEU A 3 0.96 30.08 29.41
C LEU A 3 2.16 29.21 29.03
N LYS A 4 3.39 29.64 29.34
CA LYS A 4 4.60 28.82 29.18
C LYS A 4 5.02 28.28 30.55
N ASN A 5 5.09 26.96 30.69
CA ASN A 5 5.48 26.31 31.94
C ASN A 5 6.67 25.37 31.71
N SER A 6 7.77 25.63 32.42
CA SER A 6 9.05 24.96 32.16
C SER A 6 9.53 24.01 33.25
N LEU A 7 8.88 23.93 34.41
CA LEU A 7 9.45 23.24 35.58
C LEU A 7 8.49 22.32 36.36
N TRP A 8 7.21 22.28 36.03
CA TRP A 8 6.20 21.55 36.83
C TRP A 8 6.11 20.06 36.48
N LYS A 9 5.54 19.25 37.39
CA LYS A 9 5.17 17.87 37.06
C LYS A 9 3.98 17.86 36.10
N TRP A 10 3.85 16.80 35.31
CA TRP A 10 2.72 16.65 34.37
C TRP A 10 1.37 16.71 35.09
N ASP A 11 1.27 16.13 36.29
CA ASP A 11 0.03 16.15 37.06
C ASP A 11 -0.32 17.55 37.61
N ASP A 12 0.67 18.36 37.97
CA ASP A 12 0.46 19.76 38.40
C ASP A 12 -0.05 20.61 37.24
N ILE A 13 0.51 20.41 36.03
CA ILE A 13 0.07 21.09 34.81
C ILE A 13 -1.38 20.70 34.47
N ALA A 14 -1.72 19.42 34.63
CA ALA A 14 -3.09 18.96 34.42
C ALA A 14 -4.07 19.62 35.40
N ALA A 15 -3.68 19.74 36.68
CA ALA A 15 -4.48 20.43 37.69
C ALA A 15 -4.64 21.93 37.37
N GLU A 16 -3.61 22.59 36.85
CA GLU A 16 -3.67 23.99 36.41
C GLU A 16 -4.63 24.18 35.21
N CYS A 17 -4.62 23.23 34.26
CA CYS A 17 -5.57 23.22 33.17
C CYS A 17 -7.02 23.16 33.68
N GLU A 18 -7.30 22.24 34.60
CA GLU A 18 -8.64 21.99 35.12
C GLU A 18 -9.15 23.11 36.05
N ASN A 19 -8.28 23.59 36.95
CA ASN A 19 -8.69 24.49 38.02
C ASN A 19 -8.60 25.98 37.64
N PHE A 20 -7.78 26.33 36.65
CA PHE A 20 -7.54 27.72 36.30
C PHE A 20 -7.69 28.01 34.80
N LEU A 21 -6.90 27.36 33.94
CA LEU A 21 -6.80 27.75 32.52
C LEU A 21 -8.11 27.52 31.76
N GLY A 22 -8.74 26.35 31.93
CA GLY A 22 -10.03 26.01 31.34
C GLY A 22 -11.14 26.96 31.79
N PRO A 23 -11.39 27.12 33.11
CA PRO A 23 -12.37 28.07 33.64
C PRO A 23 -12.16 29.53 33.22
N LYS A 24 -10.92 29.93 32.94
CA LYS A 24 -10.57 31.29 32.47
C LYS A 24 -10.54 31.43 30.95
N GLY A 25 -10.87 30.38 30.19
CA GLY A 25 -10.97 30.42 28.73
C GLY A 25 -9.63 30.50 27.99
N TYR A 26 -8.56 29.96 28.56
CA TYR A 26 -7.27 29.86 27.85
C TYR A 26 -7.35 28.81 26.74
N ALA A 27 -6.90 29.17 25.54
CA ALA A 27 -6.92 28.28 24.38
C ALA A 27 -5.85 27.18 24.43
N GLY A 28 -4.75 27.40 25.17
CA GLY A 28 -3.69 26.41 25.26
C GLY A 28 -2.55 26.76 26.21
N ILE A 29 -1.70 25.76 26.43
CA ILE A 29 -0.50 25.80 27.25
C ILE A 29 0.69 25.27 26.45
N GLN A 30 1.84 25.92 26.59
CA GLN A 30 3.11 25.45 26.04
C GLN A 30 3.97 24.81 27.14
N VAL A 31 4.42 23.59 26.91
CA VAL A 31 5.25 22.83 27.85
C VAL A 31 6.64 22.56 27.28
N SER A 32 7.62 22.44 28.18
CA SER A 32 9.00 22.06 27.84
C SER A 32 9.10 20.73 27.09
N PRO A 33 10.27 20.45 26.48
CA PRO A 33 10.49 19.20 25.77
C PRO A 33 10.20 17.96 26.60
N VAL A 34 9.65 16.96 25.92
CA VAL A 34 9.20 15.68 26.49
C VAL A 34 10.23 14.57 26.30
N ASN A 35 11.21 14.79 25.44
CA ASN A 35 12.32 13.88 25.20
C ASN A 35 13.17 13.73 26.45
N GLU A 36 13.66 12.51 26.68
CA GLU A 36 14.66 12.23 27.69
C GLU A 36 15.90 13.08 27.44
N ASN A 37 16.28 13.80 28.49
CA ASN A 37 17.36 14.76 28.43
C ASN A 37 18.52 14.35 29.34
N ALA A 38 19.71 14.87 29.02
CA ALA A 38 20.91 14.68 29.82
C ALA A 38 20.70 15.15 31.25
N VAL A 39 21.20 14.36 32.22
CA VAL A 39 21.26 14.75 33.62
C VAL A 39 22.50 15.62 33.84
N LYS A 40 22.31 16.89 34.21
CA LYS A 40 23.39 17.82 34.54
C LYS A 40 23.42 18.13 36.04
N ASP A 41 24.63 18.34 36.56
CA ASP A 41 24.83 18.86 37.91
C ASP A 41 24.19 20.25 38.06
N GLY A 42 23.59 20.51 39.22
CA GLY A 42 22.87 21.76 39.47
C GLY A 42 21.51 21.87 38.76
N ARG A 43 21.12 20.89 37.94
CA ARG A 43 19.76 20.77 37.37
C ARG A 43 19.24 22.05 36.65
N PRO A 44 20.03 22.68 35.76
CA PRO A 44 19.64 23.94 35.14
C PRO A 44 18.50 23.77 34.14
N TRP A 45 17.62 24.77 34.00
CA TRP A 45 16.41 24.70 33.16
C TRP A 45 16.68 24.31 31.70
N TRP A 46 17.81 24.76 31.14
CA TRP A 46 18.17 24.53 29.73
C TRP A 46 18.53 23.09 29.43
N GLU A 47 18.82 22.26 30.45
CA GLU A 47 19.14 20.85 30.24
C GLU A 47 17.99 20.07 29.60
N ARG A 48 16.73 20.54 29.72
CA ARG A 48 15.58 19.93 29.05
C ARG A 48 15.66 20.01 27.53
N TYR A 49 16.46 20.94 27.01
CA TYR A 49 16.76 21.09 25.58
C TYR A 49 18.07 20.38 25.21
N GLN A 50 18.50 19.38 25.99
CA GLN A 50 19.69 18.58 25.73
C GLN A 50 19.27 17.10 25.61
N PRO A 51 18.60 16.70 24.51
CA PRO A 51 18.10 15.35 24.38
C PRO A 51 19.27 14.36 24.27
N ILE A 52 19.09 13.19 24.87
CA ILE A 52 19.99 12.04 24.69
C ILE A 52 19.27 10.80 24.17
N SER A 53 17.93 10.80 24.23
CA SER A 53 17.08 9.79 23.61
C SER A 53 15.72 10.37 23.20
N TYR A 54 14.95 9.57 22.46
CA TYR A 54 13.56 9.88 22.13
C TYR A 54 12.53 9.26 23.06
N LYS A 55 12.96 8.65 24.18
CA LYS A 55 12.03 8.22 25.24
C LYS A 55 11.30 9.44 25.81
N LEU A 56 10.02 9.31 26.09
CA LEU A 56 9.21 10.37 26.68
C LEU A 56 9.30 10.34 28.21
N THR A 57 10.51 10.50 28.75
CA THR A 57 10.74 10.46 30.20
C THR A 57 11.62 11.61 30.63
N THR A 58 11.02 12.55 31.34
CA THR A 58 11.69 13.75 31.85
C THR A 58 11.53 13.84 33.36
N ARG A 59 12.05 14.91 33.96
CA ARG A 59 11.76 15.19 35.37
C ARG A 59 10.31 15.53 35.65
N SER A 60 9.56 15.96 34.65
CA SER A 60 8.13 16.26 34.82
C SER A 60 7.30 14.98 34.94
N GLY A 61 7.82 13.84 34.47
CA GLY A 61 7.21 12.53 34.58
C GLY A 61 7.50 11.65 33.37
N ASN A 62 6.91 10.46 33.36
CA ASN A 62 7.01 9.51 32.25
C ASN A 62 5.94 9.76 31.18
N GLU A 63 5.97 8.95 30.12
CA GLU A 63 5.08 9.02 28.96
C GLU A 63 3.59 8.91 29.35
N GLN A 64 3.26 8.00 30.27
CA GLN A 64 1.88 7.78 30.70
C GLN A 64 1.33 9.00 31.44
N GLN A 65 2.15 9.63 32.29
CA GLN A 65 1.80 10.85 32.99
C GLN A 65 1.65 12.03 32.03
N PHE A 66 2.55 12.14 31.04
CA PHE A 66 2.42 13.16 29.99
C PHE A 66 1.11 12.99 29.20
N ALA A 67 0.79 11.76 28.75
CA ALA A 67 -0.44 11.45 28.05
C ALA A 67 -1.70 11.70 28.92
N SER A 68 -1.62 11.44 30.23
CA SER A 68 -2.67 11.77 31.19
C SER A 68 -2.92 13.28 31.25
N MET A 69 -1.86 14.08 31.38
CA MET A 69 -1.94 15.54 31.40
C MET A 69 -2.56 16.11 30.13
N VAL A 70 -2.12 15.66 28.96
CA VAL A 70 -2.66 16.12 27.66
C VAL A 70 -4.16 15.84 27.56
N ARG A 71 -4.61 14.65 27.99
CA ARG A 71 -6.04 14.30 28.00
C ARG A 71 -6.84 15.21 28.92
N ARG A 72 -6.35 15.42 30.14
CA ARG A 72 -7.00 16.26 31.16
C ARG A 72 -7.11 17.72 30.70
N CYS A 73 -6.06 18.29 30.14
CA CYS A 73 -6.09 19.64 29.58
C CYS A 73 -7.07 19.78 28.40
N ASN A 74 -7.06 18.81 27.47
CA ASN A 74 -7.97 18.82 26.32
C ASN A 74 -9.44 18.74 26.74
N ASN A 75 -9.76 18.00 27.81
CA ASN A 75 -11.14 17.85 28.31
C ASN A 75 -11.76 19.16 28.80
N VAL A 76 -10.94 20.13 29.20
CA VAL A 76 -11.37 21.46 29.65
C VAL A 76 -11.10 22.55 28.60
N GLY A 77 -10.87 22.15 27.34
CA GLY A 77 -10.70 23.09 26.22
C GLY A 77 -9.31 23.70 26.08
N VAL A 78 -8.32 23.27 26.88
CA VAL A 78 -6.95 23.80 26.86
C VAL A 78 -6.06 22.89 26.02
N ARG A 79 -5.61 23.36 24.85
CA ARG A 79 -4.71 22.59 23.98
C ARG A 79 -3.27 22.59 24.48
N THR A 80 -2.59 21.45 24.42
CA THR A 80 -1.18 21.32 24.81
C THR A 80 -0.28 21.47 23.60
N TYR A 81 0.70 22.37 23.69
CA TYR A 81 1.76 22.59 22.72
C TYR A 81 3.08 22.21 23.37
N VAL A 82 3.89 21.42 22.67
CA VAL A 82 5.14 20.88 23.21
C VAL A 82 6.31 21.50 22.49
N ASP A 83 7.31 21.97 23.23
CA ASP A 83 8.60 22.31 22.65
C ASP A 83 9.27 21.03 22.15
N VAL A 84 9.56 20.92 20.86
CA VAL A 84 10.18 19.73 20.29
C VAL A 84 11.64 20.01 19.99
N VAL A 85 12.54 19.17 20.52
CA VAL A 85 13.97 19.20 20.18
C VAL A 85 14.31 17.95 19.40
N PHE A 86 14.55 18.14 18.10
CA PHE A 86 14.88 17.05 17.19
C PHE A 86 16.10 17.38 16.33
N ASN A 87 16.52 18.64 16.23
CA ASN A 87 17.60 19.04 15.33
C ASN A 87 19.00 18.72 15.87
N HIS A 88 19.14 18.34 17.14
CA HIS A 88 20.42 18.14 17.79
C HIS A 88 20.34 17.19 18.99
N MET A 89 21.51 16.79 19.50
CA MET A 89 21.70 16.01 20.72
C MET A 89 22.62 16.75 21.71
N SER A 90 22.60 16.35 22.99
CA SER A 90 23.41 16.95 24.07
C SER A 90 24.92 16.85 23.82
N ALA A 91 25.68 17.95 23.78
CA ALA A 91 27.13 17.88 23.51
C ALA A 91 28.03 17.65 24.72
N ASP A 92 27.56 17.95 25.93
CA ASP A 92 28.39 17.96 27.14
C ASP A 92 27.81 17.15 28.30
N GLY A 93 28.65 16.77 29.26
CA GLY A 93 28.35 16.67 30.71
C GLY A 93 27.21 15.80 31.22
N GLY A 94 26.69 14.83 30.44
CA GLY A 94 25.67 13.89 30.91
C GLY A 94 25.78 12.56 30.18
N THR A 95 26.42 11.58 30.82
CA THR A 95 26.54 10.21 30.29
C THR A 95 25.26 9.38 30.47
N TYR A 96 24.29 9.91 31.22
CA TYR A 96 23.00 9.29 31.51
C TYR A 96 21.85 10.29 31.40
N GLY A 97 20.68 9.80 31.00
CA GLY A 97 19.46 10.60 30.86
C GLY A 97 18.44 10.36 31.96
N THR A 98 17.42 11.20 31.98
CA THR A 98 16.33 11.14 32.96
C THR A 98 15.50 9.85 32.92
N GLY A 99 15.58 9.08 31.84
CA GLY A 99 14.94 7.77 31.62
C GLY A 99 15.93 6.60 31.54
N GLY A 100 17.16 6.79 32.04
CA GLY A 100 18.19 5.77 32.16
C GLY A 100 18.94 5.43 30.86
N SER A 101 18.73 6.16 29.77
CA SER A 101 19.53 5.97 28.56
C SER A 101 20.96 6.46 28.77
N THR A 102 21.92 5.80 28.16
CA THR A 102 23.34 6.19 28.17
C THR A 102 23.70 6.98 26.92
N ALA A 103 24.68 7.87 27.02
CA ALA A 103 25.25 8.57 25.88
C ALA A 103 26.76 8.81 26.06
N SER A 104 27.48 8.93 24.95
CA SER A 104 28.85 9.43 24.91
C SER A 104 28.90 10.64 23.95
N PRO A 105 28.57 11.85 24.44
CA PRO A 105 28.51 13.07 23.62
C PRO A 105 29.82 13.45 22.91
N SER A 106 30.97 13.14 23.52
CA SER A 106 32.30 13.40 22.96
C SER A 106 32.56 12.61 21.68
N THR A 107 31.96 11.42 21.57
CA THR A 107 32.05 10.53 20.39
C THR A 107 30.77 10.53 19.55
N LYS A 108 29.82 11.43 19.85
CA LYS A 108 28.50 11.52 19.20
C LYS A 108 27.74 10.19 19.21
N SER A 109 27.92 9.38 20.26
CA SER A 109 27.27 8.09 20.40
C SER A 109 26.04 8.20 21.31
N TYR A 110 24.87 7.90 20.74
CA TYR A 110 23.58 7.94 21.44
C TYR A 110 22.81 6.65 21.13
N PRO A 111 23.07 5.54 21.84
CA PRO A 111 22.49 4.22 21.53
C PRO A 111 20.95 4.18 21.51
N ALA A 112 20.29 5.13 22.17
CA ALA A 112 18.84 5.20 22.28
C ALA A 112 18.17 6.08 21.21
N VAL A 113 18.91 6.53 20.20
CA VAL A 113 18.38 7.19 18.99
C VAL A 113 18.96 6.51 17.75
N PRO A 114 18.30 6.60 16.59
CA PRO A 114 18.75 5.89 15.40
C PRO A 114 19.85 6.66 14.64
N PHE A 115 20.73 7.42 15.31
CA PHE A 115 21.79 8.19 14.65
C PHE A 115 23.17 7.65 14.99
N SER A 116 24.03 7.64 13.99
CA SER A 116 25.47 7.38 14.10
C SER A 116 26.24 8.69 14.20
N SER A 117 27.54 8.62 14.53
CA SER A 117 28.40 9.80 14.57
C SER A 117 28.52 10.54 13.24
N LEU A 118 28.25 9.85 12.12
CA LEU A 118 28.29 10.42 10.75
C LEU A 118 27.05 11.25 10.40
N ASP A 119 25.98 11.13 11.19
CA ASP A 119 24.72 11.82 10.98
C ASP A 119 24.72 13.25 11.56
N PHE A 120 25.80 13.64 12.22
CA PHE A 120 25.99 14.96 12.81
C PHE A 120 26.85 15.84 11.91
N ASN A 121 26.62 17.16 12.00
CA ASN A 121 27.49 18.14 11.36
C ASN A 121 28.94 17.98 11.84
N PRO A 122 29.94 18.30 10.99
CA PRO A 122 31.32 18.37 11.43
C PRO A 122 31.47 19.39 12.57
N THR A 123 32.45 19.18 13.44
CA THR A 123 32.76 20.15 14.49
C THR A 123 33.41 21.38 13.88
N CYS A 124 32.56 22.34 13.51
CA CYS A 124 32.91 23.72 13.23
C CYS A 124 31.98 24.61 14.07
N GLY A 125 32.50 25.72 14.60
CA GLY A 125 31.69 26.67 15.35
C GLY A 125 30.99 27.65 14.41
N ILE A 126 29.82 28.12 14.80
CA ILE A 126 29.14 29.22 14.09
C ILE A 126 29.78 30.55 14.53
N SER A 127 30.56 31.16 13.64
CA SER A 127 31.20 32.47 13.88
C SER A 127 30.35 33.65 13.39
N ASN A 128 29.45 33.40 12.44
CA ASN A 128 28.52 34.39 11.91
C ASN A 128 27.11 33.77 11.76
N TYR A 129 26.16 34.19 12.60
CA TYR A 129 24.78 33.71 12.55
C TYR A 129 23.99 34.19 11.32
N ASN A 130 24.51 35.16 10.56
CA ASN A 130 23.91 35.58 9.29
C ASN A 130 24.43 34.76 8.10
N ASP A 131 25.45 33.91 8.30
CA ASP A 131 25.95 33.00 7.27
C ASP A 131 25.13 31.71 7.28
N ALA A 132 24.22 31.59 6.31
CA ALA A 132 23.35 30.43 6.18
C ALA A 132 24.12 29.10 6.01
N ASN A 133 25.34 29.13 5.46
CA ASN A 133 26.15 27.92 5.32
C ASN A 133 26.74 27.48 6.66
N GLN A 134 27.20 28.42 7.48
CA GLN A 134 27.66 28.10 8.84
C GLN A 134 26.49 27.61 9.70
N VAL A 135 25.35 28.29 9.67
CA VAL A 135 24.17 27.90 10.46
C VAL A 135 23.63 26.52 10.09
N ARG A 136 23.77 26.08 8.83
CA ARG A 136 23.28 24.77 8.38
C ARG A 136 24.27 23.63 8.60
N ASN A 137 25.57 23.89 8.45
CA ASN A 137 26.58 22.83 8.32
C ASN A 137 27.54 22.73 9.51
N CYS A 138 27.38 23.59 10.52
CA CYS A 138 28.21 23.59 11.72
C CYS A 138 27.40 23.22 12.97
N GLU A 139 28.12 22.91 14.04
CA GLU A 139 27.53 22.67 15.36
C GLU A 139 27.41 24.00 16.12
N LEU A 140 26.25 24.26 16.71
CA LEU A 140 26.09 25.29 17.71
C LEU A 140 26.92 24.92 18.93
N VAL A 141 27.59 25.92 19.52
CA VAL A 141 28.41 25.71 20.72
C VAL A 141 27.57 25.05 21.82
N GLY A 142 28.03 23.89 22.29
CA GLY A 142 27.34 23.09 23.31
C GLY A 142 26.27 22.12 22.80
N LEU A 143 26.05 22.02 21.48
CA LEU A 143 25.12 21.07 20.84
C LEU A 143 25.84 20.15 19.84
N ARG A 144 25.27 18.96 19.61
CA ARG A 144 25.62 18.10 18.47
C ARG A 144 24.50 18.18 17.45
N ASP A 145 24.62 19.09 16.51
CA ASP A 145 23.59 19.32 15.48
C ASP A 145 23.59 18.20 14.45
N LEU A 146 22.41 17.70 14.14
CA LEU A 146 22.20 16.71 13.09
C LEU A 146 22.37 17.37 11.72
N ASN A 147 23.01 16.66 10.80
CA ASN A 147 23.18 17.11 9.43
C ASN A 147 21.85 16.96 8.67
N GLN A 148 21.01 18.00 8.75
CA GLN A 148 19.72 18.05 8.04
C GLN A 148 19.88 18.11 6.51
N GLY A 149 21.10 18.31 5.99
CA GLY A 149 21.45 18.16 4.58
C GLY A 149 21.46 16.70 4.12
N ASN A 150 21.73 15.77 5.02
CA ASN A 150 21.73 14.33 4.77
C ASN A 150 20.28 13.79 4.66
N SER A 151 19.93 13.21 3.51
CA SER A 151 18.61 12.61 3.28
C SER A 151 18.27 11.53 4.30
N TYR A 152 19.26 10.73 4.70
CA TYR A 152 19.12 9.67 5.70
C TYR A 152 18.66 10.19 7.08
N VAL A 153 19.12 11.39 7.46
CA VAL A 153 18.73 12.05 8.72
C VAL A 153 17.31 12.59 8.62
N ARG A 154 16.94 13.17 7.47
CA ARG A 154 15.57 13.67 7.22
C ARG A 154 14.55 12.54 7.21
N ASP A 155 14.87 11.40 6.61
CA ASP A 155 13.96 10.24 6.53
C ASP A 155 13.69 9.63 7.91
N LYS A 156 14.68 9.65 8.82
CA LYS A 156 14.54 9.20 10.21
C LYS A 156 13.74 10.15 11.10
N HIS A 157 13.72 11.45 10.81
CA HIS A 157 12.82 12.39 11.47
C HIS A 157 11.35 12.21 11.05
N GLN A 158 11.10 11.61 9.88
CA GLN A 158 9.75 11.45 9.31
C GLN A 158 9.05 10.11 9.65
N HIS A 159 9.64 9.23 10.46
CA HIS A 159 9.08 7.89 10.68
C HIS A 159 8.68 7.58 12.13
N VAL A 160 7.43 7.86 12.47
CA VAL A 160 6.55 6.84 13.06
C VAL A 160 5.13 7.04 12.53
N PRO A 161 4.69 6.32 11.48
CA PRO A 161 3.26 6.13 11.31
C PRO A 161 2.76 5.25 12.45
N GLU A 162 1.66 5.67 13.07
CA GLU A 162 0.62 4.75 13.54
C GLU A 162 0.47 3.60 12.54
N LYS A 163 0.07 2.39 12.99
CA LYS A 163 -0.27 1.26 12.10
C LYS A 163 -0.93 1.80 10.82
N LEU A 164 -0.25 1.70 9.67
CA LEU A 164 -0.79 2.25 8.43
C LEU A 164 -2.19 1.68 8.20
N PRO A 165 -3.11 2.47 7.62
CA PRO A 165 -4.44 2.01 7.29
C PRO A 165 -4.32 0.68 6.54
N ARG A 166 -4.79 -0.40 7.18
CA ARG A 166 -5.01 -1.67 6.48
C ARG A 166 -6.21 -1.48 5.56
N LEU A 167 -6.32 -2.34 4.54
CA LEU A 167 -7.57 -2.57 3.80
C LEU A 167 -8.79 -2.32 4.70
N TYR A 168 -9.66 -1.40 4.31
CA TYR A 168 -10.76 -0.98 5.16
C TYR A 168 -11.69 -2.13 5.49
N ARG A 169 -11.75 -2.42 6.78
CA ARG A 169 -12.65 -3.40 7.37
C ARG A 169 -13.91 -2.65 7.80
N LEU A 170 -15.06 -3.03 7.25
CA LEU A 170 -16.34 -2.61 7.81
C LEU A 170 -16.46 -3.13 9.25
N PRO A 171 -16.96 -2.32 10.21
CA PRO A 171 -17.41 -2.84 11.50
C PRO A 171 -18.49 -3.90 11.25
N GLY A 172 -18.24 -5.16 11.64
CA GLY A 172 -19.20 -6.25 11.52
C GLY A 172 -19.21 -7.05 10.21
N ASP A 173 -18.33 -6.75 9.23
CA ASP A 173 -18.26 -7.55 7.99
C ASP A 173 -17.17 -8.63 8.06
N ARG A 174 -17.52 -9.83 7.57
CA ARG A 174 -16.73 -11.07 7.68
C ARG A 174 -15.43 -10.94 6.88
N GLN A 175 -14.28 -10.76 7.55
CA GLN A 175 -12.89 -11.06 7.12
C GLN A 175 -12.57 -11.08 5.59
N ARG A 176 -13.07 -10.14 4.77
CA ARG A 176 -12.72 -10.03 3.34
C ARG A 176 -11.35 -9.36 3.19
N SER A 177 -10.47 -9.92 2.37
CA SER A 177 -9.10 -9.37 2.20
C SER A 177 -8.55 -9.39 0.78
N VAL A 178 -9.32 -9.87 -0.21
CA VAL A 178 -8.85 -9.99 -1.60
C VAL A 178 -9.36 -8.82 -2.42
N GLN A 179 -8.42 -8.10 -3.04
CA GLN A 179 -8.73 -7.13 -4.10
C GLN A 179 -8.73 -7.82 -5.46
N HIS A 180 -9.38 -7.22 -6.44
CA HIS A 180 -9.23 -7.64 -7.83
C HIS A 180 -9.23 -6.42 -8.75
N GLN A 181 -8.58 -6.52 -9.91
CA GLN A 181 -8.49 -5.45 -10.89
C GLN A 181 -9.43 -5.76 -12.06
N LEU A 182 -10.57 -5.04 -12.16
CA LEU A 182 -11.46 -5.12 -13.33
C LEU A 182 -10.95 -4.16 -14.41
N PHE A 183 -9.93 -4.62 -15.14
CA PHE A 183 -9.21 -3.78 -16.10
C PHE A 183 -10.08 -3.45 -17.31
N GLU A 184 -10.25 -2.15 -17.60
CA GLU A 184 -11.06 -1.60 -18.69
C GLU A 184 -12.58 -1.74 -18.57
N TRP A 185 -13.13 -2.28 -17.48
CA TRP A 185 -14.58 -2.42 -17.37
C TRP A 185 -15.30 -1.07 -17.28
N LYS A 186 -16.55 -1.03 -17.78
CA LYS A 186 -17.43 0.14 -17.60
C LYS A 186 -18.00 0.18 -16.19
N TRP A 187 -18.31 1.38 -15.71
CA TRP A 187 -18.77 1.56 -14.33
C TRP A 187 -20.11 0.87 -14.04
N ASP A 188 -21.03 0.86 -14.99
CA ASP A 188 -22.31 0.15 -14.83
C ASP A 188 -22.13 -1.38 -14.77
N ASP A 189 -21.20 -1.93 -15.56
CA ASP A 189 -20.87 -3.37 -15.54
C ASP A 189 -20.22 -3.74 -14.20
N ILE A 190 -19.30 -2.91 -13.70
CA ILE A 190 -18.66 -3.09 -12.38
C ILE A 190 -19.69 -3.03 -11.25
N ALA A 191 -20.64 -2.10 -11.31
CA ALA A 191 -21.69 -1.97 -10.31
C ALA A 191 -22.56 -3.23 -10.23
N ALA A 192 -22.95 -3.77 -11.39
CA ALA A 192 -23.66 -5.05 -11.46
C ALA A 192 -22.80 -6.22 -10.97
N GLU A 193 -21.51 -6.23 -11.30
CA GLU A 193 -20.56 -7.26 -10.87
C GLU A 193 -20.37 -7.28 -9.35
N CYS A 194 -20.33 -6.10 -8.72
CA CYS A 194 -20.28 -5.95 -7.27
C CYS A 194 -21.45 -6.67 -6.58
N GLU A 195 -22.67 -6.45 -7.08
CA GLU A 195 -23.89 -6.99 -6.49
C GLU A 195 -24.08 -8.49 -6.83
N ASN A 196 -23.86 -8.88 -8.08
CA ASN A 196 -24.20 -10.20 -8.57
C ASN A 196 -23.13 -11.26 -8.29
N PHE A 197 -21.86 -10.85 -8.11
CA PHE A 197 -20.76 -11.80 -8.00
C PHE A 197 -19.78 -11.47 -6.88
N LEU A 198 -19.19 -10.27 -6.86
CA LEU A 198 -18.06 -9.97 -5.98
C LEU A 198 -18.45 -9.95 -4.50
N GLY A 199 -19.55 -9.28 -4.17
CA GLY A 199 -20.12 -9.29 -2.83
C GLY A 199 -20.47 -10.70 -2.37
N PRO A 200 -21.32 -11.45 -3.12
CA PRO A 200 -21.68 -12.84 -2.81
C PRO A 200 -20.48 -13.80 -2.70
N LYS A 201 -19.41 -13.60 -3.48
CA LYS A 201 -18.19 -14.42 -3.44
C LYS A 201 -17.14 -13.93 -2.43
N GLY A 202 -17.41 -12.85 -1.71
CA GLY A 202 -16.59 -12.39 -0.60
C GLY A 202 -15.31 -11.64 -1.00
N TYR A 203 -15.28 -11.03 -2.18
CA TYR A 203 -14.22 -10.08 -2.54
C TYR A 203 -14.32 -8.82 -1.67
N ALA A 204 -13.17 -8.25 -1.30
CA ALA A 204 -13.09 -7.07 -0.44
C ALA A 204 -13.20 -5.75 -1.21
N GLY A 205 -12.71 -5.74 -2.45
CA GLY A 205 -12.74 -4.53 -3.26
C GLY A 205 -12.26 -4.72 -4.69
N ILE A 206 -12.50 -3.67 -5.47
CA ILE A 206 -12.18 -3.51 -6.89
C ILE A 206 -11.06 -2.48 -7.03
N GLN A 207 -10.06 -2.74 -7.86
CA GLN A 207 -9.25 -1.71 -8.50
C GLN A 207 -9.88 -1.41 -9.86
N VAL A 208 -10.20 -0.14 -10.12
CA VAL A 208 -10.70 0.32 -11.42
C VAL A 208 -9.57 0.95 -12.22
N SER A 209 -9.64 0.87 -13.55
CA SER A 209 -8.76 1.64 -14.46
C SER A 209 -8.85 3.16 -14.21
N PRO A 210 -7.90 3.97 -14.71
CA PRO A 210 -7.93 5.41 -14.54
C PRO A 210 -9.31 6.02 -14.89
N VAL A 211 -9.79 6.86 -13.97
CA VAL A 211 -11.15 7.43 -13.97
C VAL A 211 -11.19 8.86 -14.51
N ASN A 212 -10.04 9.52 -14.54
CA ASN A 212 -9.91 10.87 -15.08
C ASN A 212 -9.82 10.86 -16.61
N GLU A 213 -10.18 11.98 -17.22
CA GLU A 213 -10.14 12.18 -18.65
C GLU A 213 -8.73 11.97 -19.21
N ASN A 214 -8.66 11.11 -20.21
CA ASN A 214 -7.41 10.71 -20.86
C ASN A 214 -7.41 11.08 -22.33
N ALA A 215 -6.22 11.10 -22.93
CA ALA A 215 -6.04 11.37 -24.35
C ALA A 215 -6.73 10.29 -25.19
N VAL A 216 -7.36 10.71 -26.28
CA VAL A 216 -7.89 9.79 -27.29
C VAL A 216 -6.77 9.44 -28.25
N LYS A 217 -6.44 8.15 -28.38
CA LYS A 217 -5.41 7.65 -29.29
C LYS A 217 -6.02 6.77 -30.38
N ASP A 218 -5.40 6.79 -31.56
CA ASP A 218 -5.80 5.94 -32.69
C ASP A 218 -5.71 4.46 -32.30
N GLY A 219 -6.69 3.66 -32.71
CA GLY A 219 -6.80 2.25 -32.32
C GLY A 219 -7.26 2.00 -30.88
N ARG A 220 -7.46 3.06 -30.08
CA ARG A 220 -7.96 3.01 -28.69
C ARG A 220 -7.22 2.00 -27.79
N PRO A 221 -5.87 2.02 -27.78
CA PRO A 221 -5.05 1.10 -26.99
C PRO A 221 -5.32 1.27 -25.50
N TRP A 222 -5.14 0.23 -24.71
CA TRP A 222 -5.42 0.28 -23.26
C TRP A 222 -4.60 1.36 -22.54
N TRP A 223 -3.36 1.59 -22.98
CA TRP A 223 -2.44 2.54 -22.35
C TRP A 223 -2.84 4.00 -22.58
N GLU A 224 -3.82 4.29 -23.44
CA GLU A 224 -4.32 5.66 -23.63
C GLU A 224 -4.86 6.25 -22.31
N ARG A 225 -5.36 5.39 -21.40
CA ARG A 225 -5.83 5.78 -20.06
C ARG A 225 -4.74 6.34 -19.15
N TYR A 226 -3.50 5.98 -19.42
CA TYR A 226 -2.33 6.45 -18.69
C TYR A 226 -1.75 7.72 -19.33
N GLN A 227 -2.54 8.45 -20.11
CA GLN A 227 -2.18 9.76 -20.67
C GLN A 227 -3.22 10.81 -20.29
N PRO A 228 -3.20 11.33 -19.05
CA PRO A 228 -4.17 12.32 -18.57
C PRO A 228 -4.23 13.58 -19.45
N ILE A 229 -5.44 14.06 -19.70
CA ILE A 229 -5.70 15.38 -20.31
C ILE A 229 -6.31 16.32 -19.29
N SER A 230 -7.18 15.80 -18.42
CA SER A 230 -7.72 16.54 -17.29
C SER A 230 -8.10 15.63 -16.13
N TYR A 231 -8.61 16.23 -15.04
CA TYR A 231 -9.17 15.51 -13.89
C TYR A 231 -10.70 15.35 -13.94
N LYS A 232 -11.35 15.67 -15.07
CA LYS A 232 -12.78 15.37 -15.27
C LYS A 232 -13.02 13.86 -15.25
N LEU A 233 -14.12 13.39 -14.67
CA LEU A 233 -14.45 11.97 -14.59
C LEU A 233 -15.26 11.48 -15.80
N THR A 234 -14.68 11.59 -17.00
CA THR A 234 -15.31 11.15 -18.25
C THR A 234 -14.32 10.33 -19.07
N THR A 235 -14.58 9.03 -19.22
CA THR A 235 -13.70 8.07 -19.91
C THR A 235 -14.52 7.11 -20.75
N ARG A 236 -13.87 6.15 -21.41
CA ARG A 236 -14.58 5.03 -22.06
C ARG A 236 -15.38 4.15 -21.09
N SER A 237 -15.10 4.22 -19.78
CA SER A 237 -15.88 3.51 -18.76
C SER A 237 -17.22 4.19 -18.43
N GLY A 238 -17.41 5.46 -18.80
CA GLY A 238 -18.65 6.23 -18.57
C GLY A 238 -18.41 7.71 -18.21
N ASN A 239 -19.38 8.31 -17.51
CA ASN A 239 -19.29 9.64 -16.88
C ASN A 239 -19.33 9.62 -15.33
N GLU A 240 -19.11 10.76 -14.70
CA GLU A 240 -19.06 10.92 -13.25
C GLU A 240 -20.28 10.35 -12.50
N GLN A 241 -21.48 10.48 -13.07
CA GLN A 241 -22.71 9.99 -12.47
C GLN A 241 -22.72 8.45 -12.41
N GLN A 242 -22.27 7.80 -13.48
CA GLN A 242 -22.10 6.36 -13.55
C GLN A 242 -21.00 5.89 -12.58
N PHE A 243 -19.89 6.62 -12.49
CA PHE A 243 -18.83 6.31 -11.51
C PHE A 243 -19.36 6.41 -10.06
N ALA A 244 -20.02 7.51 -9.70
CA ALA A 244 -20.60 7.70 -8.37
C ALA A 244 -21.66 6.64 -8.03
N SER A 245 -22.49 6.26 -9.01
CA SER A 245 -23.46 5.17 -8.90
C SER A 245 -22.77 3.84 -8.60
N MET A 246 -21.72 3.51 -9.36
CA MET A 246 -20.91 2.30 -9.14
C MET A 246 -20.28 2.29 -7.75
N VAL A 247 -19.63 3.38 -7.31
CA VAL A 247 -18.99 3.45 -5.99
C VAL A 247 -20.02 3.21 -4.88
N ARG A 248 -21.20 3.83 -4.99
CA ARG A 248 -22.28 3.66 -4.00
C ARG A 248 -22.79 2.22 -3.96
N ARG A 249 -23.10 1.63 -5.12
CA ARG A 249 -23.63 0.26 -5.23
C ARG A 249 -22.63 -0.78 -4.71
N CYS A 250 -21.36 -0.66 -5.08
CA CYS A 250 -20.29 -1.53 -4.57
C CYS A 250 -20.12 -1.39 -3.05
N ASN A 251 -20.09 -0.17 -2.52
CA ASN A 251 -19.97 0.07 -1.07
C ASN A 251 -21.16 -0.54 -0.30
N ASN A 252 -22.38 -0.47 -0.83
CA ASN A 252 -23.58 -1.04 -0.20
C ASN A 252 -23.53 -2.57 -0.03
N VAL A 253 -22.76 -3.27 -0.86
CA VAL A 253 -22.55 -4.74 -0.78
C VAL A 253 -21.21 -5.13 -0.16
N GLY A 254 -20.53 -4.16 0.47
CA GLY A 254 -19.25 -4.38 1.17
C GLY A 254 -18.05 -4.57 0.24
N VAL A 255 -18.15 -4.11 -1.02
CA VAL A 255 -17.05 -4.14 -1.99
C VAL A 255 -16.50 -2.72 -2.14
N ARG A 256 -15.25 -2.50 -1.71
CA ARG A 256 -14.62 -1.17 -1.72
C ARG A 256 -13.97 -0.82 -3.05
N THR A 257 -14.04 0.44 -3.46
CA THR A 257 -13.40 0.91 -4.69
C THR A 257 -12.03 1.50 -4.41
N TYR A 258 -11.01 1.03 -5.14
CA TYR A 258 -9.68 1.60 -5.22
C TYR A 258 -9.45 2.13 -6.63
N VAL A 259 -9.05 3.37 -6.76
CA VAL A 259 -8.89 4.02 -8.07
C VAL A 259 -7.42 3.99 -8.49
N ASP A 260 -7.16 3.58 -9.73
CA ASP A 260 -5.87 3.81 -10.37
C ASP A 260 -5.76 5.30 -10.73
N VAL A 261 -4.83 6.01 -10.09
CA VAL A 261 -4.67 7.46 -10.24
C VAL A 261 -3.34 7.79 -10.89
N VAL A 262 -3.41 8.60 -11.95
CA VAL A 262 -2.25 9.01 -12.75
C VAL A 262 -2.02 10.50 -12.57
N PHE A 263 -1.03 10.85 -11.76
CA PHE A 263 -0.66 12.24 -11.48
C PHE A 263 0.85 12.48 -11.46
N ASN A 264 1.66 11.51 -11.90
CA ASN A 264 3.07 11.75 -12.22
C ASN A 264 3.20 12.68 -13.43
N HIS A 265 2.39 12.43 -14.46
CA HIS A 265 2.53 13.04 -15.77
C HIS A 265 1.18 13.36 -16.39
N MET A 266 1.21 14.11 -17.49
CA MET A 266 0.10 14.33 -18.42
C MET A 266 0.42 13.67 -19.78
N SER A 267 -0.51 13.75 -20.74
CA SER A 267 -0.37 13.10 -22.05
C SER A 267 0.90 13.51 -22.80
N ALA A 268 1.46 12.59 -23.60
CA ALA A 268 2.54 12.91 -24.53
C ALA A 268 2.00 13.58 -25.81
N ASP A 269 2.90 13.93 -26.72
CA ASP A 269 2.53 14.44 -28.05
C ASP A 269 1.56 13.48 -28.78
N GLY A 270 0.72 14.06 -29.65
CA GLY A 270 -0.42 13.37 -30.25
C GLY A 270 -1.60 13.12 -29.28
N GLY A 271 -1.58 13.68 -28.07
CA GLY A 271 -2.72 13.72 -27.15
C GLY A 271 -3.35 15.11 -27.11
N THR A 272 -3.98 15.55 -28.20
CA THR A 272 -4.48 16.93 -28.35
C THR A 272 -5.92 17.13 -27.87
N TYR A 273 -6.66 16.04 -27.63
CA TYR A 273 -8.01 16.07 -27.08
C TYR A 273 -8.27 14.84 -26.20
N GLY A 274 -9.17 15.02 -25.23
CA GLY A 274 -9.53 14.02 -24.25
C GLY A 274 -10.92 13.41 -24.44
N THR A 275 -11.17 12.31 -23.75
CA THR A 275 -12.46 11.58 -23.73
C THR A 275 -13.64 12.41 -23.19
N GLY A 276 -13.38 13.49 -22.46
CA GLY A 276 -14.36 14.44 -21.92
C GLY A 276 -14.43 15.77 -22.71
N GLY A 277 -13.85 15.81 -23.92
CA GLY A 277 -13.89 16.95 -24.83
C GLY A 277 -12.91 18.08 -24.50
N SER A 278 -12.04 17.92 -23.50
CA SER A 278 -10.99 18.90 -23.22
C SER A 278 -9.91 18.85 -24.31
N THR A 279 -9.32 20.00 -24.64
CA THR A 279 -8.16 20.08 -25.54
C THR A 279 -6.87 20.26 -24.74
N ALA A 280 -5.74 19.87 -25.35
CA ALA A 280 -4.42 20.07 -24.80
C ALA A 280 -3.41 20.37 -25.93
N SER A 281 -2.31 21.02 -25.57
CA SER A 281 -1.12 21.13 -26.42
C SER A 281 0.07 20.56 -25.66
N PRO A 282 0.30 19.23 -25.71
CA PRO A 282 1.36 18.58 -24.94
C PRO A 282 2.76 19.13 -25.25
N SER A 283 3.03 19.52 -26.51
CA SER A 283 4.33 20.08 -26.93
C SER A 283 4.67 21.40 -26.24
N THR A 284 3.67 22.18 -25.84
CA THR A 284 3.82 23.42 -25.09
C THR A 284 3.43 23.27 -23.61
N LYS A 285 3.16 22.04 -23.16
CA LYS A 285 2.74 21.70 -21.80
C LYS A 285 1.50 22.47 -21.34
N SER A 286 0.52 22.63 -22.24
CA SER A 286 -0.74 23.32 -21.96
C SER A 286 -1.89 22.33 -21.81
N TYR A 287 -2.50 22.32 -20.63
CA TYR A 287 -3.68 21.50 -20.27
C TYR A 287 -4.74 22.37 -19.62
N PRO A 288 -5.49 23.18 -20.40
CA PRO A 288 -6.37 24.23 -19.88
C PRO A 288 -7.51 23.74 -18.97
N ALA A 289 -7.90 22.47 -19.08
CA ALA A 289 -8.99 21.91 -18.28
C ALA A 289 -8.61 21.61 -16.81
N VAL A 290 -7.31 21.55 -16.48
CA VAL A 290 -6.81 21.46 -15.07
C VAL A 290 -6.40 22.83 -14.51
N PRO A 291 -6.51 23.88 -15.32
CA PRO A 291 -5.41 24.59 -16.02
C PRO A 291 -3.97 24.32 -15.51
N PHE A 292 -3.23 23.47 -16.22
CA PHE A 292 -1.76 23.42 -16.16
C PHE A 292 -1.13 24.11 -17.37
N SER A 293 0.02 24.72 -17.12
CA SER A 293 0.90 25.40 -18.07
C SER A 293 2.32 24.85 -17.95
N SER A 294 3.25 25.30 -18.79
CA SER A 294 4.66 24.90 -18.72
C SER A 294 5.34 25.15 -17.36
N LEU A 295 4.80 26.02 -16.51
CA LEU A 295 5.29 26.30 -15.16
C LEU A 295 5.01 25.16 -14.16
N ASP A 296 4.13 24.24 -14.51
CA ASP A 296 3.63 23.18 -13.64
C ASP A 296 4.35 21.84 -13.88
N PHE A 297 5.33 21.83 -14.78
CA PHE A 297 6.07 20.64 -15.19
C PHE A 297 7.56 20.80 -14.91
N ASN A 298 8.24 19.67 -14.75
CA ASN A 298 9.69 19.63 -14.73
C ASN A 298 10.27 20.03 -16.11
N PRO A 299 11.52 20.51 -16.17
CA PRO A 299 12.21 20.75 -17.45
C PRO A 299 12.19 19.51 -18.35
N THR A 300 12.05 19.70 -19.66
CA THR A 300 11.99 18.56 -20.59
C THR A 300 13.34 17.86 -20.68
N CYS A 301 13.34 16.57 -20.33
CA CYS A 301 14.40 15.60 -20.52
C CYS A 301 13.78 14.20 -20.59
N GLY A 302 14.49 13.23 -21.15
CA GLY A 302 14.06 11.83 -21.15
C GLY A 302 14.77 11.02 -20.06
N ILE A 303 14.14 9.94 -19.59
CA ILE A 303 14.76 8.96 -18.69
C ILE A 303 15.60 7.97 -19.50
N SER A 304 16.90 7.87 -19.18
CA SER A 304 17.81 6.91 -19.83
C SER A 304 18.71 6.13 -18.86
N ASN A 305 18.80 6.55 -17.59
CA ASN A 305 19.63 5.94 -16.57
C ASN A 305 18.85 5.76 -15.25
N TYR A 306 18.41 4.52 -14.97
CA TYR A 306 17.71 4.18 -13.72
C TYR A 306 18.62 4.16 -12.47
N ASN A 307 19.93 4.37 -12.63
CA ASN A 307 20.87 4.63 -11.53
C ASN A 307 21.02 6.13 -11.21
N ASP A 308 20.29 7.01 -11.88
CA ASP A 308 20.17 8.41 -11.53
C ASP A 308 18.75 8.70 -11.02
N ALA A 309 18.59 8.75 -9.68
CA ALA A 309 17.30 9.01 -9.06
C ALA A 309 16.71 10.38 -9.44
N ASN A 310 17.55 11.39 -9.73
CA ASN A 310 17.05 12.70 -10.16
C ASN A 310 16.48 12.62 -11.57
N GLN A 311 17.14 11.88 -12.48
CA GLN A 311 16.62 11.69 -13.83
C GLN A 311 15.31 10.90 -13.78
N VAL A 312 15.22 9.83 -13.00
CA VAL A 312 14.01 9.01 -12.92
C VAL A 312 12.81 9.78 -12.38
N ARG A 313 13.03 10.76 -11.50
CA ARG A 313 11.97 11.53 -10.82
C ARG A 313 11.65 12.91 -11.40
N ASN A 314 12.46 13.43 -12.31
CA ASN A 314 12.29 14.77 -12.86
C ASN A 314 12.33 14.82 -14.39
N CYS A 315 12.43 13.67 -15.07
CA CYS A 315 12.40 13.59 -16.53
C CYS A 315 11.17 12.82 -17.03
N GLU A 316 10.82 13.08 -18.28
CA GLU A 316 9.64 12.55 -18.95
C GLU A 316 9.79 11.04 -19.20
N LEU A 317 8.97 10.25 -18.51
CA LEU A 317 8.82 8.81 -18.75
C LEU A 317 8.23 8.61 -20.15
N VAL A 318 9.02 8.09 -21.09
CA VAL A 318 8.63 7.84 -22.49
C VAL A 318 7.95 9.04 -23.19
N GLY A 319 8.35 10.26 -22.83
CA GLY A 319 7.82 11.51 -23.40
C GLY A 319 6.51 12.01 -22.80
N LEU A 320 6.00 11.35 -21.75
CA LEU A 320 4.87 11.82 -20.97
C LEU A 320 5.27 13.08 -20.19
N ARG A 321 4.47 14.14 -20.25
CA ARG A 321 4.85 15.44 -19.68
C ARG A 321 4.86 15.37 -18.16
N ASP A 322 6.06 15.44 -17.59
CA ASP A 322 6.33 15.17 -16.18
C ASP A 322 5.94 16.37 -15.29
N LEU A 323 4.94 16.18 -14.43
CA LEU A 323 4.44 17.23 -13.53
C LEU A 323 5.48 17.50 -12.43
N ASN A 324 5.63 18.75 -12.02
CA ASN A 324 6.51 19.12 -10.91
C ASN A 324 5.72 19.12 -9.60
N GLN A 325 5.67 17.99 -8.88
CA GLN A 325 4.96 17.90 -7.60
C GLN A 325 5.66 18.68 -6.47
N GLY A 326 6.87 19.21 -6.68
CA GLY A 326 7.47 20.18 -5.76
C GLY A 326 6.73 21.53 -5.76
N ASN A 327 6.04 21.86 -6.85
CA ASN A 327 5.19 23.05 -6.94
C ASN A 327 3.91 22.86 -6.09
N SER A 328 3.61 23.82 -5.21
CA SER A 328 2.41 23.76 -4.36
C SER A 328 1.11 23.76 -5.17
N TYR A 329 1.06 24.49 -6.30
CA TYR A 329 -0.13 24.55 -7.14
C TYR A 329 -0.45 23.18 -7.77
N VAL A 330 0.57 22.46 -8.23
CA VAL A 330 0.41 21.08 -8.74
C VAL A 330 -0.14 20.17 -7.64
N ARG A 331 0.43 20.23 -6.43
CA ARG A 331 -0.06 19.46 -5.28
C ARG A 331 -1.49 19.82 -4.91
N ASP A 332 -1.88 21.09 -4.98
CA ASP A 332 -3.25 21.53 -4.71
C ASP A 332 -4.23 20.90 -5.70
N LYS A 333 -3.90 20.89 -7.00
CA LYS A 333 -4.73 20.26 -8.03
C LYS A 333 -4.83 18.75 -7.91
N VAL A 334 -3.74 18.08 -7.54
CA VAL A 334 -3.78 16.64 -7.26
C VAL A 334 -4.62 16.34 -6.02
N VAL A 335 -4.47 17.10 -4.93
CA VAL A 335 -5.27 16.92 -3.71
C VAL A 335 -6.75 17.18 -3.98
N GLU A 336 -7.10 18.23 -4.75
CA GLU A 336 -8.47 18.52 -5.17
C GLU A 336 -9.10 17.32 -5.90
N PHE A 337 -8.37 16.74 -6.85
CA PHE A 337 -8.81 15.55 -7.59
C PHE A 337 -9.00 14.32 -6.68
N LEU A 338 -8.03 14.01 -5.82
CA LEU A 338 -8.10 12.86 -4.93
C LEU A 338 -9.19 13.01 -3.86
N ASP A 339 -9.35 14.21 -3.29
CA ASP A 339 -10.41 14.51 -2.33
C ASP A 339 -11.80 14.42 -2.96
N HIS A 340 -11.95 14.82 -4.23
CA HIS A 340 -13.21 14.63 -4.96
C HIS A 340 -13.58 13.14 -5.07
N LEU A 341 -12.61 12.28 -5.38
CA LEU A 341 -12.82 10.83 -5.40
C LEU A 341 -13.18 10.27 -4.01
N ILE A 342 -12.56 10.77 -2.94
CA ILE A 342 -12.91 10.41 -1.56
C ILE A 342 -14.35 10.83 -1.24
N ASP A 343 -14.76 12.03 -1.64
CA ASP A 343 -16.12 12.54 -1.43
C ASP A 343 -17.15 11.65 -2.14
N LEU A 344 -16.83 11.11 -3.33
CA LEU A 344 -17.65 10.13 -4.05
C LEU A 344 -17.69 8.73 -3.41
N GLY A 345 -16.87 8.46 -2.39
CA GLY A 345 -16.89 7.23 -1.60
C GLY A 345 -15.78 6.22 -1.94
N VAL A 346 -14.73 6.63 -2.66
CA VAL A 346 -13.56 5.80 -2.94
C VAL A 346 -12.81 5.48 -1.64
N ALA A 347 -12.33 4.25 -1.51
CA ALA A 347 -11.65 3.76 -0.31
C ALA A 347 -10.13 3.95 -0.33
N GLY A 348 -9.55 4.23 -1.50
CA GLY A 348 -8.11 4.36 -1.64
C GLY A 348 -7.64 4.41 -3.09
N PHE A 349 -6.33 4.41 -3.26
CA PHE A 349 -5.67 4.72 -4.52
C PHE A 349 -4.54 3.74 -4.81
N ARG A 350 -4.47 3.25 -6.05
CA ARG A 350 -3.24 2.74 -6.67
C ARG A 350 -2.61 3.92 -7.38
N VAL A 351 -1.46 4.38 -6.90
CA VAL A 351 -0.74 5.51 -7.44
C VAL A 351 0.20 5.01 -8.52
N ASP A 352 -0.13 5.35 -9.77
CA ASP A 352 0.64 5.04 -10.96
C ASP A 352 2.03 5.67 -10.91
N ALA A 353 3.03 4.96 -11.44
CA ALA A 353 4.38 5.49 -11.64
C ALA A 353 4.99 6.15 -10.38
N ALA A 354 4.67 5.68 -9.17
CA ALA A 354 5.12 6.32 -7.93
C ALA A 354 6.65 6.37 -7.80
N LYS A 355 7.37 5.41 -8.41
CA LYS A 355 8.84 5.43 -8.57
C LYS A 355 9.36 6.74 -9.19
N HIS A 356 8.59 7.33 -10.08
CA HIS A 356 8.91 8.55 -10.83
C HIS A 356 8.53 9.83 -10.09
N MET A 357 8.02 9.74 -8.87
CA MET A 357 7.74 10.89 -8.01
C MET A 357 8.59 10.85 -6.74
N TRP A 358 8.93 12.01 -6.21
CA TRP A 358 9.65 12.11 -4.93
C TRP A 358 8.77 11.67 -3.76
N PRO A 359 9.25 10.77 -2.88
CA PRO A 359 8.52 10.37 -1.67
C PRO A 359 8.10 11.57 -0.80
N ALA A 360 8.93 12.61 -0.73
CA ALA A 360 8.63 13.81 0.03
C ALA A 360 7.36 14.54 -0.48
N ASP A 361 7.22 14.68 -1.80
CA ASP A 361 6.06 15.36 -2.39
C ASP A 361 4.80 14.50 -2.27
N LEU A 362 4.93 13.18 -2.46
CA LEU A 362 3.85 12.23 -2.17
C LEU A 362 3.41 12.30 -0.72
N GLY A 363 4.34 12.40 0.23
CA GLY A 363 4.04 12.57 1.65
C GLY A 363 3.22 13.82 1.95
N VAL A 364 3.49 14.93 1.27
CA VAL A 364 2.68 16.16 1.38
C VAL A 364 1.27 15.95 0.79
N ILE A 365 1.17 15.35 -0.40
CA ILE A 365 -0.14 15.09 -1.03
C ILE A 365 -0.99 14.19 -0.14
N TYR A 366 -0.47 13.04 0.29
CA TYR A 366 -1.20 12.08 1.11
C TYR A 366 -1.56 12.63 2.49
N GLY A 367 -0.66 13.40 3.10
CA GLY A 367 -0.90 14.04 4.40
C GLY A 367 -2.03 15.06 4.39
N ARG A 368 -2.38 15.60 3.22
CA ARG A 368 -3.44 16.60 3.04
C ARG A 368 -4.81 16.00 2.71
N LEU A 369 -4.88 14.71 2.37
CA LEU A 369 -6.14 14.08 1.99
C LEU A 369 -7.16 14.07 3.13
N LYS A 370 -8.42 14.26 2.77
CA LYS A 370 -9.57 14.09 3.66
C LYS A 370 -9.59 12.68 4.27
N ASN A 371 -10.27 12.57 5.40
CA ASN A 371 -10.72 11.26 5.87
C ASN A 371 -11.80 10.73 4.92
N LEU A 372 -11.95 9.40 4.85
CA LEU A 372 -12.98 8.79 4.02
C LEU A 372 -14.39 9.17 4.44
N ASN A 373 -15.26 9.31 3.45
CA ASN A 373 -16.62 9.79 3.61
C ASN A 373 -17.50 8.79 4.39
N THR A 374 -17.89 9.12 5.62
CA THR A 374 -18.72 8.27 6.48
C THR A 374 -20.09 7.95 5.87
N GLY A 375 -20.59 8.76 4.93
CA GLY A 375 -21.81 8.50 4.16
C GLY A 375 -21.74 7.25 3.28
N HIS A 376 -20.54 6.72 3.03
CA HIS A 376 -20.30 5.48 2.29
C HIS A 376 -19.96 4.29 3.20
N GLY A 377 -20.31 4.38 4.49
CA GLY A 377 -20.13 3.31 5.47
C GLY A 377 -18.68 3.13 5.92
N PHE A 378 -17.85 4.17 5.85
CA PHE A 378 -16.52 4.17 6.49
C PHE A 378 -16.62 4.66 7.94
N ALA A 379 -15.75 4.16 8.81
CA ALA A 379 -15.67 4.63 10.19
C ALA A 379 -15.09 6.06 10.24
N SER A 380 -15.51 6.87 11.21
CA SER A 380 -14.93 8.21 11.41
C SER A 380 -13.41 8.14 11.62
N GLY A 381 -12.67 9.06 10.99
CA GLY A 381 -11.21 9.10 11.05
C GLY A 381 -10.48 8.15 10.09
N SER A 382 -11.21 7.37 9.29
CA SER A 382 -10.64 6.49 8.27
C SER A 382 -9.76 7.24 7.26
N LYS A 383 -8.50 6.81 7.05
CA LYS A 383 -7.54 7.37 6.05
C LYS A 383 -7.29 6.51 4.80
N ALA A 384 -7.49 7.07 3.59
CA ALA A 384 -7.48 6.34 2.32
C ALA A 384 -6.35 5.30 2.21
N TYR A 385 -6.65 4.11 1.70
CA TYR A 385 -5.64 3.07 1.51
C TYR A 385 -4.77 3.41 0.30
N ILE A 386 -3.47 3.62 0.52
CA ILE A 386 -2.52 3.97 -0.53
C ILE A 386 -1.68 2.75 -0.91
N VAL A 387 -1.68 2.41 -2.20
CA VAL A 387 -0.70 1.51 -2.83
C VAL A 387 0.07 2.29 -3.88
N GLN A 388 1.38 2.18 -3.85
CA GLN A 388 2.28 2.89 -4.75
C GLN A 388 2.89 1.90 -5.74
N GLU A 389 2.83 2.22 -7.03
CA GLU A 389 3.57 1.48 -8.03
C GLU A 389 5.05 1.83 -7.97
N VAL A 390 5.84 0.95 -7.39
CA VAL A 390 7.30 1.05 -7.38
C VAL A 390 7.88 -0.25 -7.90
N ILE A 391 8.28 -0.24 -9.18
CA ILE A 391 8.98 -1.37 -9.79
C ILE A 391 10.42 -1.37 -9.25
N ASP A 392 10.68 -2.22 -8.26
CA ASP A 392 12.00 -2.44 -7.64
C ASP A 392 12.36 -3.94 -7.66
N MET A 393 13.15 -4.32 -8.67
CA MET A 393 13.77 -5.64 -8.79
C MET A 393 15.19 -5.68 -8.21
N GLY A 394 15.68 -4.58 -7.64
CA GLY A 394 17.06 -4.36 -7.19
C GLY A 394 17.99 -3.88 -8.31
N GLY A 395 19.16 -3.34 -7.93
CA GLY A 395 20.19 -2.91 -8.89
C GLY A 395 19.93 -1.55 -9.55
N GLU A 396 19.06 -0.74 -8.97
CA GLU A 396 18.74 0.63 -9.41
C GLU A 396 18.89 1.61 -8.24
N ALA A 397 18.89 2.91 -8.53
CA ALA A 397 19.10 3.94 -7.50
C ALA A 397 17.89 4.16 -6.57
N ILE A 398 16.70 3.76 -7.00
CA ILE A 398 15.45 3.93 -6.24
C ILE A 398 15.02 2.60 -5.65
N SER A 399 14.65 2.62 -4.37
CA SER A 399 14.14 1.45 -3.65
C SER A 399 12.69 1.63 -3.23
N LYS A 400 11.93 0.53 -3.24
CA LYS A 400 10.57 0.48 -2.66
C LYS A 400 10.53 0.90 -1.19
N SER A 401 11.64 0.71 -0.46
CA SER A 401 11.74 1.05 0.97
C SER A 401 11.47 2.54 1.24
N GLU A 402 11.85 3.43 0.31
CA GLU A 402 11.61 4.88 0.38
C GLU A 402 10.11 5.23 0.46
N TYR A 403 9.23 4.34 -0.03
CA TYR A 403 7.79 4.58 -0.16
C TYR A 403 6.96 3.84 0.90
N THR A 404 7.53 2.84 1.59
CA THR A 404 6.81 2.01 2.58
C THR A 404 6.40 2.75 3.86
N GLY A 405 6.93 3.95 4.09
CA GLY A 405 6.47 4.86 5.15
C GLY A 405 5.14 5.54 4.85
N LEU A 406 4.82 5.68 3.56
CA LEU A 406 3.69 6.47 3.04
C LEU A 406 2.44 5.62 2.77
N GLY A 407 2.63 4.32 2.53
CA GLY A 407 1.59 3.41 2.10
C GLY A 407 2.14 2.02 1.83
N ALA A 408 1.29 1.16 1.27
CA ALA A 408 1.75 -0.09 0.69
C ALA A 408 2.43 0.17 -0.67
N VAL A 409 3.19 -0.81 -1.14
CA VAL A 409 3.82 -0.83 -2.46
C VAL A 409 3.39 -2.08 -3.23
N THR A 410 3.34 -1.99 -4.56
CA THR A 410 3.20 -3.16 -5.43
C THR A 410 4.48 -4.01 -5.36
N GLU A 411 4.38 -5.23 -4.84
CA GLU A 411 5.55 -6.11 -4.70
C GLU A 411 5.81 -6.90 -5.99
N PHE A 412 6.48 -6.29 -6.97
CA PHE A 412 6.78 -6.94 -8.26
C PHE A 412 7.65 -8.19 -8.13
N ARG A 413 8.52 -8.27 -7.11
CA ARG A 413 9.32 -9.48 -6.87
C ARG A 413 8.45 -10.69 -6.52
N HIS A 414 7.25 -10.47 -5.95
CA HIS A 414 6.29 -11.55 -5.73
C HIS A 414 5.85 -12.18 -7.05
N SER A 415 5.45 -11.35 -8.04
CA SER A 415 5.04 -11.81 -9.38
C SER A 415 6.16 -12.56 -10.10
N ASP A 416 7.39 -12.02 -10.08
CA ASP A 416 8.57 -12.67 -10.66
C ASP A 416 8.90 -14.02 -9.98
N SER A 417 9.01 -14.02 -8.64
CA SER A 417 9.44 -15.21 -7.88
C SER A 417 8.39 -16.31 -7.94
N ILE A 418 7.09 -15.98 -7.88
CA ILE A 418 6.03 -16.99 -7.93
C ILE A 418 5.93 -17.58 -9.34
N GLY A 419 6.18 -16.75 -10.36
CA GLY A 419 6.32 -17.16 -11.74
C GLY A 419 7.42 -18.21 -11.92
N LYS A 420 8.64 -17.92 -11.45
CA LYS A 420 9.78 -18.85 -11.50
C LYS A 420 9.50 -20.19 -10.82
N CYS A 421 8.91 -20.15 -9.62
CA CYS A 421 8.55 -21.35 -8.87
C CYS A 421 7.55 -22.24 -9.62
N PHE A 422 6.44 -21.67 -10.12
CA PHE A 422 5.39 -22.45 -10.78
C PHE A 422 5.70 -22.78 -12.25
N ARG A 423 6.67 -22.11 -12.88
CA ARG A 423 7.27 -22.52 -14.15
C ARG A 423 8.34 -23.61 -14.00
N GLY A 424 8.69 -23.99 -12.77
CA GLY A 424 9.71 -25.01 -12.48
C GLY A 424 11.15 -24.53 -12.68
N LYS A 425 11.37 -23.20 -12.77
CA LYS A 425 12.72 -22.61 -12.75
C LYS A 425 13.30 -22.56 -11.34
N ASP A 426 12.42 -22.45 -10.35
CA ASP A 426 12.70 -22.66 -8.93
C ASP A 426 11.78 -23.75 -8.36
N LYS A 427 12.16 -24.30 -7.20
CA LYS A 427 11.39 -25.36 -6.54
C LYS A 427 10.39 -24.80 -5.54
N LEU A 428 9.19 -25.38 -5.50
CA LEU A 428 8.17 -25.00 -4.50
C LEU A 428 8.67 -25.18 -3.05
N THR A 429 9.55 -26.15 -2.79
CA THR A 429 10.14 -26.40 -1.45
C THR A 429 10.80 -25.16 -0.83
N TYR A 430 11.36 -24.26 -1.65
CA TYR A 430 12.03 -23.05 -1.17
C TYR A 430 11.05 -22.01 -0.63
N MET A 431 9.76 -22.12 -0.95
CA MET A 431 8.72 -21.17 -0.52
C MET A 431 8.34 -21.33 0.97
N SER A 432 9.05 -22.15 1.74
CA SER A 432 8.82 -22.34 3.19
C SER A 432 8.96 -21.06 4.03
N ASN A 433 9.74 -20.09 3.54
CA ASN A 433 9.93 -18.76 4.13
C ASN A 433 9.41 -17.63 3.23
N TRP A 434 8.41 -17.89 2.37
CA TRP A 434 7.84 -16.93 1.42
C TRP A 434 7.45 -15.61 2.09
N GLY A 435 8.05 -14.51 1.67
CA GLY A 435 7.91 -13.21 2.32
C GLY A 435 9.20 -12.40 2.32
N THR A 436 9.53 -11.74 3.44
CA THR A 436 10.73 -10.89 3.56
C THR A 436 12.04 -11.65 3.33
N GLY A 437 12.07 -12.97 3.59
CA GLY A 437 13.22 -13.85 3.27
C GLY A 437 13.54 -13.92 1.77
N TRP A 438 12.59 -13.54 0.91
CA TRP A 438 12.73 -13.44 -0.54
C TRP A 438 13.02 -12.00 -1.02
N GLY A 439 13.35 -11.10 -0.08
CA GLY A 439 13.61 -9.69 -0.39
C GLY A 439 12.35 -8.87 -0.70
N PHE A 440 11.17 -9.36 -0.28
CA PHE A 440 9.93 -8.60 -0.33
C PHE A 440 9.90 -7.55 0.79
N ALA A 441 9.11 -6.49 0.62
CA ALA A 441 8.75 -5.58 1.69
C ALA A 441 7.97 -6.30 2.80
N ALA A 442 7.75 -5.62 3.93
CA ALA A 442 6.96 -6.18 5.02
C ALA A 442 5.53 -6.52 4.55
N SER A 443 4.96 -7.61 5.07
CA SER A 443 3.64 -8.09 4.64
C SER A 443 2.52 -7.06 4.75
N ASP A 444 2.55 -6.17 5.73
CA ASP A 444 1.56 -5.10 5.91
C ASP A 444 1.83 -3.86 5.05
N ARG A 445 2.89 -3.91 4.22
CA ARG A 445 3.31 -2.91 3.25
C ARG A 445 3.29 -3.43 1.81
N SER A 446 2.86 -4.66 1.56
CA SER A 446 2.88 -5.26 0.22
C SER A 446 1.47 -5.50 -0.33
N LEU A 447 1.19 -4.94 -1.50
CA LEU A 447 0.17 -5.47 -2.40
C LEU A 447 0.83 -6.50 -3.31
N VAL A 448 0.37 -7.75 -3.25
CA VAL A 448 0.93 -8.88 -4.00
C VAL A 448 -0.01 -9.33 -5.11
N PHE A 449 0.56 -9.82 -6.20
CA PHE A 449 -0.17 -10.28 -7.38
C PHE A 449 0.65 -11.35 -8.10
N VAL A 450 -0.01 -12.15 -8.95
CA VAL A 450 0.66 -13.09 -9.87
C VAL A 450 1.08 -12.37 -11.14
N ASP A 451 0.19 -11.55 -11.69
CA ASP A 451 0.39 -10.62 -12.80
C ASP A 451 -0.39 -9.32 -12.58
N ASN A 452 -0.07 -8.30 -13.37
CA ASN A 452 -0.85 -7.07 -13.48
C ASN A 452 -1.14 -6.77 -14.95
N HIS A 453 -1.79 -5.63 -15.21
CA HIS A 453 -2.13 -5.21 -16.56
C HIS A 453 -0.90 -4.92 -17.46
N ASP A 454 0.23 -4.47 -16.92
CA ASP A 454 1.46 -4.27 -17.72
C ASP A 454 2.16 -5.59 -18.03
N ASN A 455 2.50 -6.35 -16.99
CA ASN A 455 3.46 -7.44 -17.10
C ASN A 455 2.89 -8.71 -17.71
N GLN A 456 1.56 -8.85 -17.73
CA GLN A 456 0.91 -9.91 -18.53
C GLN A 456 1.11 -9.72 -20.04
N ARG A 457 1.44 -8.48 -20.47
CA ARG A 457 1.73 -8.09 -21.86
C ARG A 457 3.24 -7.94 -22.11
N GLY A 458 4.08 -8.27 -21.13
CA GLY A 458 5.54 -8.11 -21.24
C GLY A 458 6.06 -6.69 -20.97
N HIS A 459 5.19 -5.76 -20.57
CA HIS A 459 5.60 -4.43 -20.12
C HIS A 459 5.97 -4.46 -18.62
N GLY A 460 6.95 -3.66 -18.19
CA GLY A 460 7.35 -3.61 -16.78
C GLY A 460 8.19 -4.83 -16.33
N ALA A 461 8.02 -5.27 -15.08
CA ALA A 461 8.91 -6.25 -14.45
C ALA A 461 8.42 -7.72 -14.52
N GLY A 462 9.39 -8.64 -14.48
CA GLY A 462 9.19 -10.10 -14.44
C GLY A 462 9.39 -10.81 -15.78
N GLY A 463 9.26 -10.10 -16.90
CA GLY A 463 9.54 -10.64 -18.24
C GLY A 463 8.84 -11.98 -18.53
N ALA A 464 9.59 -12.94 -19.08
CA ALA A 464 9.05 -14.24 -19.48
C ALA A 464 8.57 -15.12 -18.31
N ASP A 465 8.88 -14.76 -17.06
CA ASP A 465 8.50 -15.54 -15.89
C ASP A 465 7.09 -15.24 -15.39
N VAL A 466 6.51 -14.10 -15.79
CA VAL A 466 5.13 -13.74 -15.44
C VAL A 466 4.16 -14.83 -15.90
N LEU A 467 3.34 -15.33 -14.97
CA LEU A 467 2.25 -16.27 -15.27
C LEU A 467 0.97 -15.47 -15.53
N THR A 468 0.25 -15.83 -16.58
CA THR A 468 -0.99 -15.16 -16.98
C THR A 468 -2.08 -16.18 -17.30
N TYR A 469 -3.29 -15.71 -17.61
CA TYR A 469 -4.39 -16.58 -18.07
C TYR A 469 -4.02 -17.47 -19.27
N LYS A 470 -3.00 -17.11 -20.07
CA LYS A 470 -2.52 -17.88 -21.23
C LYS A 470 -1.83 -19.20 -20.84
N VAL A 471 -1.45 -19.37 -19.58
CA VAL A 471 -0.89 -20.62 -19.01
C VAL A 471 -1.73 -21.09 -17.82
N PRO A 472 -2.97 -21.55 -18.05
CA PRO A 472 -4.03 -21.55 -17.04
C PRO A 472 -3.76 -22.50 -15.87
N LYS A 473 -3.11 -23.65 -16.07
CA LYS A 473 -2.80 -24.59 -14.97
C LYS A 473 -1.86 -23.95 -13.96
N GLN A 474 -0.72 -23.45 -14.42
CA GLN A 474 0.28 -22.80 -13.56
C GLN A 474 -0.26 -21.51 -12.95
N TYR A 475 -1.01 -20.71 -13.71
CA TYR A 475 -1.61 -19.47 -13.20
C TYR A 475 -2.62 -19.71 -12.07
N LYS A 476 -3.48 -20.73 -12.20
CA LYS A 476 -4.40 -21.15 -11.13
C LYS A 476 -3.65 -21.64 -9.89
N MET A 477 -2.58 -22.40 -10.07
CA MET A 477 -1.75 -22.89 -8.97
C MET A 477 -1.06 -21.72 -8.22
N ALA A 478 -0.43 -20.79 -8.94
CA ALA A 478 0.18 -19.60 -8.37
C ALA A 478 -0.86 -18.71 -7.64
N SER A 479 -2.03 -18.51 -8.25
CA SER A 479 -3.13 -17.75 -7.65
C SER A 479 -3.64 -18.41 -6.37
N ALA A 480 -3.81 -19.73 -6.37
CA ALA A 480 -4.23 -20.48 -5.19
C ALA A 480 -3.18 -20.38 -4.06
N PHE A 481 -1.88 -20.45 -4.38
CA PHE A 481 -0.82 -20.24 -3.39
C PHE A 481 -0.87 -18.83 -2.79
N MET A 482 -0.94 -17.79 -3.64
CA MET A 482 -1.04 -16.40 -3.20
C MET A 482 -2.25 -16.16 -2.29
N LEU A 483 -3.41 -16.74 -2.64
CA LEU A 483 -4.64 -16.58 -1.87
C LEU A 483 -4.60 -17.36 -0.54
N ALA A 484 -4.00 -18.55 -0.52
CA ALA A 484 -3.85 -19.36 0.69
C ALA A 484 -2.81 -18.80 1.67
N HIS A 485 -1.71 -18.22 1.16
CA HIS A 485 -0.61 -17.72 1.98
C HIS A 485 -0.98 -16.42 2.71
N PRO A 486 -0.59 -16.22 4.00
CA PRO A 486 -0.98 -15.03 4.77
C PRO A 486 -0.29 -13.72 4.33
N PHE A 487 0.79 -13.81 3.55
CA PHE A 487 1.61 -12.66 3.18
C PHE A 487 0.89 -11.70 2.22
N GLY A 488 1.06 -10.41 2.48
CA GLY A 488 0.57 -9.32 1.63
C GLY A 488 -0.95 -9.17 1.58
N THR A 489 -1.37 -8.12 0.88
CA THR A 489 -2.73 -7.94 0.39
C THR A 489 -2.80 -8.46 -1.05
N PRO A 490 -3.52 -9.55 -1.33
CA PRO A 490 -3.58 -10.12 -2.67
C PRO A 490 -4.50 -9.31 -3.59
N ARG A 491 -4.04 -9.07 -4.81
CA ARG A 491 -4.83 -8.57 -5.93
C ARG A 491 -4.88 -9.63 -7.03
N VAL A 492 -6.09 -10.00 -7.43
CA VAL A 492 -6.35 -10.90 -8.57
C VAL A 492 -6.57 -10.06 -9.82
N MET A 493 -5.88 -10.37 -10.91
CA MET A 493 -6.12 -9.72 -12.20
C MET A 493 -7.45 -10.21 -12.80
N SER A 494 -8.19 -9.33 -13.49
CA SER A 494 -9.30 -9.70 -14.37
C SER A 494 -9.12 -9.01 -15.72
N SER A 495 -8.85 -9.82 -16.74
CA SER A 495 -8.33 -9.39 -18.02
C SER A 495 -9.39 -9.42 -19.12
N PHE A 496 -9.09 -8.76 -20.24
CA PHE A 496 -9.64 -9.10 -21.55
C PHE A 496 -8.61 -9.90 -22.35
N SER A 497 -9.07 -10.68 -23.32
CA SER A 497 -8.19 -11.46 -24.19
C SER A 497 -7.52 -10.56 -25.22
N PHE A 498 -6.21 -10.72 -25.37
CA PHE A 498 -5.41 -9.98 -26.36
C PHE A 498 -4.36 -10.89 -27.01
N ASP A 499 -4.03 -10.58 -28.26
CA ASP A 499 -2.89 -11.19 -28.97
C ASP A 499 -1.79 -10.17 -29.27
N ASP A 500 -2.14 -8.88 -29.25
CA ASP A 500 -1.23 -7.74 -29.40
C ASP A 500 -1.10 -6.99 -28.06
N THR A 501 0.10 -6.51 -27.74
CA THR A 501 0.41 -5.90 -26.43
C THR A 501 -0.16 -4.50 -26.26
N ASP A 502 -0.46 -3.80 -27.35
CA ASP A 502 -1.10 -2.48 -27.36
C ASP A 502 -2.63 -2.56 -27.45
N GLN A 503 -3.18 -3.74 -27.77
CA GLN A 503 -4.60 -3.95 -27.99
C GLN A 503 -5.48 -3.39 -26.85
N GLY A 504 -6.47 -2.58 -27.22
CA GLY A 504 -7.52 -2.13 -26.31
C GLY A 504 -8.50 -3.24 -25.92
N PRO A 505 -9.43 -2.94 -24.99
CA PRO A 505 -10.48 -3.88 -24.59
C PRO A 505 -11.45 -4.22 -25.73
N PRO A 506 -12.27 -5.27 -25.60
CA PRO A 506 -13.34 -5.58 -26.54
C PRO A 506 -14.23 -4.36 -26.81
N THR A 507 -14.59 -4.14 -28.07
CA THR A 507 -15.37 -2.97 -28.49
C THR A 507 -16.60 -3.36 -29.29
N THR A 508 -17.63 -2.50 -29.29
CA THR A 508 -18.83 -2.67 -30.13
C THR A 508 -18.64 -2.14 -31.54
N ASP A 509 -17.77 -1.16 -31.72
CA ASP A 509 -17.63 -0.34 -32.94
C ASP A 509 -16.19 0.16 -33.17
N GLY A 510 -15.20 -0.43 -32.49
CA GLY A 510 -13.82 0.04 -32.48
C GLY A 510 -13.55 1.20 -31.52
N GLN A 511 -14.58 1.82 -30.93
CA GLN A 511 -14.45 3.02 -30.10
C GLN A 511 -14.97 2.81 -28.67
N ASN A 512 -16.13 2.20 -28.52
CA ASN A 512 -16.84 2.04 -27.26
C ASN A 512 -16.60 0.64 -26.67
N ILE A 513 -16.39 0.56 -25.36
CA ILE A 513 -16.13 -0.72 -24.66
C ILE A 513 -17.39 -1.60 -24.68
N ALA A 514 -17.24 -2.83 -25.16
CA ALA A 514 -18.30 -3.84 -25.12
C ALA A 514 -18.42 -4.41 -23.70
N SER A 515 -19.65 -4.50 -23.18
CA SER A 515 -19.90 -5.14 -21.88
C SER A 515 -19.53 -6.62 -21.91
N PRO A 516 -19.06 -7.20 -20.79
CA PRO A 516 -18.90 -8.63 -20.67
C PRO A 516 -20.24 -9.36 -20.72
N THR A 517 -20.23 -10.55 -21.31
CA THR A 517 -21.36 -11.48 -21.24
C THR A 517 -21.06 -12.60 -20.25
N PHE A 518 -22.08 -13.16 -19.61
CA PHE A 518 -21.92 -14.18 -18.58
C PHE A 518 -22.59 -15.49 -19.00
N ASN A 519 -21.82 -16.58 -19.00
CA ASN A 519 -22.28 -17.92 -19.35
C ASN A 519 -22.94 -18.61 -18.14
N SER A 520 -23.67 -19.70 -18.41
CA SER A 520 -24.37 -20.49 -17.37
C SER A 520 -23.41 -21.12 -16.35
N ASP A 521 -22.16 -21.38 -16.74
CA ASP A 521 -21.09 -21.87 -15.87
C ASP A 521 -20.38 -20.75 -15.07
N LYS A 522 -20.91 -19.52 -15.14
CA LYS A 522 -20.41 -18.28 -14.53
C LYS A 522 -19.17 -17.69 -15.19
N SER A 523 -18.61 -18.30 -16.24
CA SER A 523 -17.51 -17.73 -17.01
C SER A 523 -17.96 -16.49 -17.79
N CYS A 524 -17.01 -15.71 -18.28
CA CYS A 524 -17.30 -14.62 -19.20
C CYS A 524 -17.20 -15.05 -20.66
N GLY A 525 -17.88 -14.30 -21.53
CA GLY A 525 -17.72 -14.29 -22.98
C GLY A 525 -17.43 -12.89 -23.50
N GLY A 526 -17.48 -12.71 -24.83
CA GLY A 526 -17.31 -11.39 -25.46
C GLY A 526 -15.88 -10.85 -25.43
N GLY A 527 -14.87 -11.72 -25.33
CA GLY A 527 -13.45 -11.32 -25.25
C GLY A 527 -12.97 -10.98 -23.84
N TRP A 528 -13.78 -11.22 -22.81
CA TRP A 528 -13.39 -11.03 -21.41
C TRP A 528 -12.95 -12.36 -20.79
N VAL A 529 -11.79 -12.36 -20.12
CA VAL A 529 -11.19 -13.57 -19.53
C VAL A 529 -11.82 -13.89 -18.17
N CYS A 530 -12.03 -12.87 -17.35
CA CYS A 530 -12.66 -12.96 -16.04
C CYS A 530 -12.05 -14.04 -15.12
N GLU A 531 -10.75 -13.98 -14.88
CA GLU A 531 -10.04 -14.89 -14.00
C GLU A 531 -10.67 -14.93 -12.60
N HIS A 532 -11.20 -13.80 -12.12
CA HIS A 532 -11.92 -13.70 -10.84
C HIS A 532 -13.18 -14.58 -10.78
N ARG A 533 -13.73 -15.00 -11.93
CA ARG A 533 -14.88 -15.91 -12.07
C ARG A 533 -14.47 -17.37 -12.25
N TRP A 534 -13.19 -17.69 -12.36
CA TRP A 534 -12.73 -19.07 -12.42
C TRP A 534 -12.97 -19.74 -11.06
N ARG A 535 -13.55 -20.94 -11.05
CA ARG A 535 -13.90 -21.67 -9.82
C ARG A 535 -12.74 -21.76 -8.84
N GLN A 536 -11.57 -22.11 -9.35
CA GLN A 536 -10.35 -22.25 -8.59
C GLN A 536 -9.93 -20.93 -7.92
N ILE A 537 -10.31 -19.77 -8.47
CA ILE A 537 -9.94 -18.45 -7.94
C ILE A 537 -11.01 -17.95 -6.96
N TYR A 538 -12.29 -17.88 -7.33
CA TYR A 538 -13.31 -17.38 -6.40
C TYR A 538 -13.49 -18.28 -5.17
N ASN A 539 -13.27 -19.58 -5.29
CA ASN A 539 -13.28 -20.47 -4.13
C ASN A 539 -12.04 -20.28 -3.24
N MET A 540 -10.90 -19.90 -3.81
CA MET A 540 -9.71 -19.56 -3.02
C MET A 540 -9.83 -18.19 -2.34
N VAL A 541 -10.69 -17.29 -2.83
CA VAL A 541 -11.13 -16.11 -2.07
C VAL A 541 -11.92 -16.54 -0.84
N ALA A 542 -12.88 -17.46 -0.99
CA ALA A 542 -13.63 -18.01 0.14
C ALA A 542 -12.73 -18.78 1.13
N PHE A 543 -11.73 -19.53 0.62
CA PHE A 543 -10.69 -20.16 1.42
C PHE A 543 -9.94 -19.13 2.27
N ARG A 544 -9.48 -18.02 1.66
CA ARG A 544 -8.75 -16.97 2.38
C ARG A 544 -9.62 -16.33 3.45
N ASN A 545 -10.90 -16.10 3.17
CA ASN A 545 -11.86 -15.56 4.12
C ASN A 545 -12.13 -16.55 5.29
N ALA A 546 -12.17 -17.86 5.01
CA ALA A 546 -12.31 -18.89 6.05
C ALA A 546 -11.05 -19.02 6.92
N ALA A 547 -9.86 -18.92 6.33
CA ALA A 547 -8.58 -18.93 7.04
C ALA A 547 -8.36 -17.65 7.87
N ALA A 548 -8.69 -16.51 7.27
CA ALA A 548 -8.52 -15.17 7.80
C ALA A 548 -7.12 -14.88 8.35
N ASP A 549 -7.01 -14.56 9.64
CA ASP A 549 -5.79 -14.21 10.34
C ASP A 549 -5.00 -15.41 10.88
N ALA A 550 -5.49 -16.64 10.69
CA ALA A 550 -4.82 -17.85 11.17
C ALA A 550 -3.39 -17.94 10.61
N ALA A 551 -2.41 -18.25 11.44
CA ALA A 551 -1.02 -18.36 11.00
C ALA A 551 -0.83 -19.54 10.02
N LEU A 552 0.20 -19.48 9.19
CA LEU A 552 0.66 -20.64 8.43
C LEU A 552 1.24 -21.68 9.41
N GLN A 553 0.80 -22.93 9.29
CA GLN A 553 1.23 -24.06 10.11
C GLN A 553 1.35 -25.32 9.26
N ASN A 554 1.96 -26.38 9.79
CA ASN A 554 2.05 -27.69 9.14
C ASN A 554 2.63 -27.63 7.72
N TRP A 555 3.67 -26.80 7.50
CA TRP A 555 4.39 -26.80 6.24
C TRP A 555 5.00 -28.19 5.99
N TRP A 556 4.73 -28.74 4.83
CA TRP A 556 5.27 -30.00 4.34
C TRP A 556 5.82 -29.80 2.94
N SER A 557 6.90 -30.50 2.63
CA SER A 557 7.46 -30.59 1.29
C SER A 557 8.11 -31.94 1.08
N ASN A 558 8.11 -32.40 -0.18
CA ASN A 558 8.90 -33.57 -0.61
C ASN A 558 10.37 -33.23 -0.96
N GLY A 559 10.81 -31.97 -0.74
CA GLY A 559 12.13 -31.49 -1.16
C GLY A 559 12.23 -31.08 -2.65
N SER A 560 11.11 -31.09 -3.36
CA SER A 560 10.98 -30.73 -4.78
C SER A 560 9.77 -29.79 -4.99
N ASN A 561 8.82 -30.17 -5.84
CA ASN A 561 7.69 -29.35 -6.30
C ASN A 561 6.34 -29.84 -5.77
N GLN A 562 6.35 -30.63 -4.69
CA GLN A 562 5.17 -30.89 -3.88
C GLN A 562 5.31 -30.20 -2.53
N VAL A 563 4.33 -29.36 -2.20
CA VAL A 563 4.25 -28.63 -0.94
C VAL A 563 2.82 -28.61 -0.42
N ALA A 564 2.67 -28.55 0.89
CA ALA A 564 1.38 -28.39 1.54
C ALA A 564 1.53 -27.57 2.81
N PHE A 565 0.47 -26.89 3.21
CA PHE A 565 0.40 -26.20 4.49
C PHE A 565 -1.05 -25.97 4.92
N SER A 566 -1.20 -25.64 6.19
CA SER A 566 -2.47 -25.24 6.81
C SER A 566 -2.44 -23.78 7.24
N ARG A 567 -3.63 -23.21 7.41
CA ARG A 567 -3.87 -21.92 8.05
C ARG A 567 -4.56 -22.20 9.39
N GLY A 568 -3.74 -22.45 10.41
CA GLY A 568 -4.19 -22.98 11.70
C GLY A 568 -5.06 -24.23 11.53
N ASN A 569 -6.18 -24.27 12.26
CA ASN A 569 -7.19 -25.31 12.15
C ASN A 569 -8.37 -24.94 11.22
N ARG A 570 -8.18 -23.96 10.33
CA ARG A 570 -9.27 -23.39 9.51
C ARG A 570 -9.23 -23.80 8.05
N ALA A 571 -8.04 -23.99 7.48
CA ALA A 571 -7.89 -24.30 6.06
C ALA A 571 -6.61 -25.08 5.78
N PHE A 572 -6.59 -25.90 4.73
CA PHE A 572 -5.44 -26.69 4.28
C PHE A 572 -5.36 -26.71 2.75
N VAL A 573 -4.15 -26.57 2.21
CA VAL A 573 -3.88 -26.61 0.77
C VAL A 573 -2.65 -27.46 0.47
N ALA A 574 -2.69 -28.17 -0.66
CA ALA A 574 -1.56 -28.93 -1.18
C ALA A 574 -1.39 -28.67 -2.69
N PHE A 575 -0.15 -28.68 -3.15
CA PHE A 575 0.26 -28.41 -4.52
C PHE A 575 1.11 -29.57 -5.04
N ASN A 576 0.91 -29.93 -6.31
CA ASN A 576 1.79 -30.82 -7.04
C ASN A 576 2.19 -30.19 -8.38
N ASN A 577 3.44 -29.74 -8.46
CA ASN A 577 4.09 -29.27 -9.68
C ASN A 577 5.28 -30.17 -10.08
N ASP A 578 5.38 -31.38 -9.50
CA ASP A 578 6.30 -32.43 -9.96
C ASP A 578 5.69 -33.19 -11.15
N ASN A 579 6.51 -33.99 -11.83
CA ASN A 579 6.08 -34.85 -12.95
C ASN A 579 5.50 -36.20 -12.51
N TYR A 580 5.39 -36.45 -11.20
CA TYR A 580 4.78 -37.64 -10.61
C TYR A 580 3.69 -37.27 -9.59
N ASP A 581 2.85 -38.24 -9.27
CA ASP A 581 1.69 -38.03 -8.40
C ASP A 581 2.12 -37.71 -6.95
N LEU A 582 1.43 -36.75 -6.32
CA LEU A 582 1.44 -36.59 -4.87
C LEU A 582 0.46 -37.61 -4.31
N ASN A 583 0.94 -38.52 -3.47
CA ASN A 583 0.10 -39.46 -2.71
C ASN A 583 0.69 -39.64 -1.31
N SER A 584 0.16 -38.93 -0.33
CA SER A 584 0.73 -38.90 1.02
C SER A 584 -0.30 -38.60 2.09
N SER A 585 -0.18 -39.25 3.25
CA SER A 585 -0.89 -38.85 4.47
C SER A 585 -0.25 -37.59 5.01
N LEU A 586 -0.97 -36.47 5.06
CA LEU A 586 -0.47 -35.15 5.50
C LEU A 586 -1.25 -34.64 6.71
N GLN A 587 -0.57 -33.92 7.61
CA GLN A 587 -1.22 -33.23 8.74
C GLN A 587 -1.92 -31.97 8.23
N THR A 588 -3.24 -31.94 8.29
CA THR A 588 -4.04 -30.82 7.77
C THR A 588 -4.30 -29.74 8.82
N GLY A 589 -4.18 -30.08 10.10
CA GLY A 589 -4.60 -29.23 11.23
C GLY A 589 -6.12 -29.06 11.36
N LEU A 590 -6.91 -29.58 10.42
CA LEU A 590 -8.35 -29.45 10.42
C LEU A 590 -9.00 -30.46 11.39
N PRO A 591 -10.16 -30.15 11.97
CA PRO A 591 -10.96 -31.12 12.72
C PRO A 591 -11.39 -32.31 11.84
N GLY A 592 -11.50 -33.50 12.43
CA GLY A 592 -11.95 -34.69 11.72
C GLY A 592 -13.31 -34.53 11.02
N GLY A 593 -13.44 -35.09 9.82
CA GLY A 593 -14.65 -35.06 8.98
C GLY A 593 -14.36 -34.99 7.48
N THR A 594 -15.41 -34.92 6.67
CA THR A 594 -15.30 -34.88 5.21
C THR A 594 -15.40 -33.44 4.71
N TYR A 595 -14.48 -33.04 3.83
CA TYR A 595 -14.40 -31.70 3.26
C TYR A 595 -14.49 -31.77 1.74
N CYS A 596 -15.15 -30.80 1.13
CA CYS A 596 -15.16 -30.66 -0.33
C CYS A 596 -13.89 -29.96 -0.81
N ASP A 597 -13.22 -30.52 -1.80
CA ASP A 597 -12.11 -29.86 -2.49
C ASP A 597 -12.65 -28.71 -3.34
N VAL A 598 -12.32 -27.49 -2.94
CA VAL A 598 -12.86 -26.28 -3.55
C VAL A 598 -12.17 -25.91 -4.87
N ILE A 599 -11.13 -26.65 -5.26
CA ILE A 599 -10.49 -26.53 -6.58
C ILE A 599 -11.28 -27.33 -7.62
N SER A 600 -11.53 -28.61 -7.37
CA SER A 600 -12.28 -29.47 -8.30
C SER A 600 -13.79 -29.25 -8.28
N GLY A 601 -14.35 -28.68 -7.20
CA GLY A 601 -15.78 -28.41 -7.09
C GLY A 601 -16.12 -27.38 -6.01
N GLU A 602 -17.28 -27.53 -5.39
CA GLU A 602 -17.75 -26.74 -4.25
C GLU A 602 -18.67 -27.59 -3.35
N LYS A 603 -18.95 -27.10 -2.14
CA LYS A 603 -19.98 -27.70 -1.26
C LYS A 603 -21.36 -27.29 -1.78
N SER A 604 -22.23 -28.28 -2.03
CA SER A 604 -23.64 -28.08 -2.41
C SER A 604 -24.53 -28.84 -1.43
N GLY A 605 -25.12 -28.13 -0.47
CA GLY A 605 -25.88 -28.77 0.62
C GLY A 605 -25.00 -29.72 1.43
N SER A 606 -25.37 -31.01 1.45
CA SER A 606 -24.64 -32.08 2.14
C SER A 606 -23.72 -32.89 1.23
N SER A 607 -23.43 -32.43 0.01
CA SER A 607 -22.55 -33.11 -0.95
C SER A 607 -21.46 -32.21 -1.52
N CYS A 608 -20.44 -32.84 -2.11
CA CYS A 608 -19.37 -32.18 -2.86
C CYS A 608 -19.63 -32.37 -4.35
N THR A 609 -19.56 -31.29 -5.13
CA THR A 609 -19.70 -31.38 -6.60
C THR A 609 -18.43 -31.86 -7.30
N GLY A 610 -17.30 -31.81 -6.60
CA GLY A 610 -16.00 -32.32 -7.03
C GLY A 610 -15.48 -33.41 -6.08
N LYS A 611 -14.16 -33.45 -5.91
CA LYS A 611 -13.51 -34.39 -4.98
C LYS A 611 -13.84 -34.03 -3.52
N SER A 612 -13.69 -35.01 -2.64
CA SER A 612 -13.73 -34.81 -1.19
C SER A 612 -12.45 -35.33 -0.53
N VAL A 613 -12.16 -34.80 0.65
CA VAL A 613 -11.02 -35.21 1.49
C VAL A 613 -11.55 -35.55 2.88
N THR A 614 -11.28 -36.77 3.34
CA THR A 614 -11.61 -37.20 4.70
C THR A 614 -10.43 -36.96 5.63
N VAL A 615 -10.65 -36.13 6.65
CA VAL A 615 -9.70 -35.84 7.71
C VAL A 615 -10.00 -36.74 8.91
N GLY A 616 -9.01 -37.47 9.40
CA GLY A 616 -9.09 -38.33 10.58
C GLY A 616 -9.21 -37.53 11.89
N SER A 617 -9.46 -38.23 12.99
CA SER A 617 -9.51 -37.61 14.33
C SER A 617 -8.16 -37.05 14.79
N ASP A 618 -7.06 -37.51 14.20
CA ASP A 618 -5.69 -37.04 14.40
C ASP A 618 -5.31 -35.83 13.51
N GLY A 619 -6.26 -35.31 12.72
CA GLY A 619 -6.07 -34.19 11.80
C GLY A 619 -5.37 -34.56 10.48
N ARG A 620 -5.04 -35.84 10.26
CA ARG A 620 -4.38 -36.27 9.01
C ARG A 620 -5.38 -36.62 7.92
N ALA A 621 -4.99 -36.44 6.67
CA ALA A 621 -5.75 -36.89 5.52
C ALA A 621 -4.82 -37.47 4.45
N ASN A 622 -5.30 -38.47 3.69
CA ASN A 622 -4.59 -38.92 2.50
C ASN A 622 -4.84 -37.95 1.35
N ILE A 623 -3.81 -37.24 0.91
CA ILE A 623 -3.87 -36.26 -0.16
C ILE A 623 -3.34 -36.91 -1.44
N ASN A 624 -4.17 -36.90 -2.49
CA ASN A 624 -3.81 -37.41 -3.81
C ASN A 624 -4.00 -36.34 -4.90
N ILE A 625 -2.92 -35.96 -5.57
CA ILE A 625 -2.93 -35.02 -6.70
C ILE A 625 -2.11 -35.62 -7.84
N SER A 626 -2.77 -36.10 -8.89
CA SER A 626 -2.05 -36.62 -10.06
C SER A 626 -1.29 -35.52 -10.79
N SER A 627 -0.08 -35.80 -11.28
CA SER A 627 0.69 -34.86 -12.10
C SER A 627 -0.04 -34.48 -13.41
N SER A 628 -0.87 -35.40 -13.90
CA SER A 628 -1.73 -35.24 -15.09
C SER A 628 -3.08 -34.55 -14.82
N ALA A 629 -3.40 -34.23 -13.57
CA ALA A 629 -4.66 -33.56 -13.25
C ALA A 629 -4.76 -32.18 -13.92
N ALA A 630 -6.00 -31.78 -14.25
CA ALA A 630 -6.30 -30.46 -14.83
C ALA A 630 -5.84 -29.30 -13.94
N ASP A 631 -5.90 -29.50 -12.62
CA ASP A 631 -5.41 -28.59 -11.60
C ASP A 631 -4.43 -29.33 -10.67
N GLY A 632 -3.25 -28.75 -10.44
CA GLY A 632 -2.23 -29.30 -9.54
C GLY A 632 -2.41 -28.88 -8.08
N VAL A 633 -3.66 -28.66 -7.63
CA VAL A 633 -3.98 -28.15 -6.28
C VAL A 633 -5.16 -28.93 -5.69
N VAL A 634 -5.12 -29.16 -4.38
CA VAL A 634 -6.29 -29.51 -3.56
C VAL A 634 -6.38 -28.51 -2.42
N ALA A 635 -7.57 -27.96 -2.17
CA ALA A 635 -7.80 -27.01 -1.10
C ALA A 635 -9.10 -27.30 -0.36
N ILE A 636 -9.03 -27.33 0.98
CA ILE A 636 -10.17 -27.59 1.86
C ILE A 636 -10.18 -26.61 3.04
N HIS A 637 -11.36 -26.26 3.54
CA HIS A 637 -11.50 -25.35 4.67
C HIS A 637 -12.78 -25.62 5.47
N VAL A 638 -12.84 -25.09 6.70
CA VAL A 638 -13.95 -25.33 7.65
C VAL A 638 -15.34 -25.02 7.09
N ASN A 639 -15.48 -23.97 6.28
CA ASN A 639 -16.77 -23.63 5.66
C ASN A 639 -17.18 -24.55 4.48
N ALA A 640 -16.32 -25.49 4.06
CA ALA A 640 -16.58 -26.49 3.03
C ALA A 640 -16.59 -27.93 3.59
N LYS A 641 -16.67 -28.07 4.92
CA LYS A 641 -16.91 -29.34 5.61
C LYS A 641 -18.36 -29.80 5.40
N LEU A 642 -18.63 -31.08 5.14
CA LEU A 642 -19.98 -31.63 5.03
C LEU A 642 -20.72 -31.65 6.38
#